data_AF-A0A834J7J2-F1
#
_entry.id   AF-A0A834J7J2-F1
#
_cell.length_a   1.000
_cell.length_b   1.000
_cell.length_c   1.000
_cell.angle_alpha   90.00
_cell.angle_beta   90.00
_cell.angle_gamma   90.00
#
_symmetry.space_group_name_H-M   'P 1'
#
loop_
_entity.id
_entity.type
_entity.pdbx_description
1 polymer ?
#
loop_
_entity_poly.entity_id
_entity_poly.type
_entity_poly.pdbx_seq_one_letter_code
_entity_poly.pdbx_strand_id
1 'polypeptide(L)'
;MTNDRSRSFLLLALLLLRHWGRKYNVSIDRYLSRVPIKHCRSTFYSDLGTLLEPRAAAAVGQSGLMSLYDAMFAQYGVKLAQVLVTKPDFYNEETRKNLFSTLSELISLNIVPIINTNDAVSPPPHVDEEVAGGGGRRGISIKDNDSLAAMLAAEVQADLLILMSDVDGIYNLPPWQDGAKMLHTFSSDLRGTIKFGQKSKVGTGGMDSKVNAALWALDRAVSVVICNGTQEKAIKSIMSGRKIGTFFTETTGASTPVERTRIRTISELIRIATRVESARTARVASRTLQALRPAERASCINVLADLLESRQKEILEANAKDLEAASKTGLAKALLSRLSLTSAKLKSLSAGLRQIAEDSLDNVGRVLRRTKLAEGLELKQITVPIGVLLVIFESRPDSLPQVAALAISSANGLLLKGGKEATNSNKYLMELVKEALGTVGASNAISLVSTREDVSDLLSMEKHIDLIIPRGSSDLVRTIQEQSKHIPVLGHAEGICHVYVDKQADLGKALKIVRDSKCDYPAACNAMETLLIHESHMNGSFFTDVCNMLQKEGVKIYSGPKLRQLLTFGPPAAKSMRTEYGSLECTIEVVSDVEDAITHIYKYGSAHTDVIVTEDNEKAVHFQREVDSACVFHNASTRFSDGYRFGLGAEVGISTARIHARGPVGVDGLLTTKWILHGDGHAAADFAEGGNKSWLHQPLPLNECQ
;
A
#
# COMPACT_ATOMS: atom_id res chain seq x y z
N MET A 1 -54.32 -30.15 -9.53
CA MET A 1 -54.63 -29.45 -10.80
C MET A 1 -54.94 -28.02 -10.42
N THR A 2 -54.19 -26.97 -10.73
CA THR A 2 -53.18 -26.68 -11.76
C THR A 2 -52.05 -25.81 -11.16
N ASN A 3 -50.84 -26.02 -11.66
CA ASN A 3 -49.61 -25.27 -11.37
C ASN A 3 -49.76 -23.76 -11.58
N ASP A 4 -49.37 -22.96 -10.58
CA ASP A 4 -49.14 -21.52 -10.77
C ASP A 4 -47.83 -21.11 -10.07
N ARG A 5 -46.71 -21.32 -10.78
CA ARG A 5 -45.36 -20.85 -10.41
C ARG A 5 -45.00 -19.71 -11.36
N SER A 6 -45.10 -18.47 -10.89
CA SER A 6 -44.74 -17.26 -11.63
C SER A 6 -43.72 -16.43 -10.83
N ARG A 7 -42.43 -16.49 -11.21
CA ARG A 7 -41.36 -15.65 -10.66
C ARG A 7 -40.38 -15.26 -11.76
N SER A 8 -40.31 -13.97 -12.05
CA SER A 8 -39.15 -13.24 -12.60
C SER A 8 -39.51 -11.76 -12.58
N PHE A 9 -39.08 -11.03 -11.55
CA PHE A 9 -39.16 -9.57 -11.50
C PHE A 9 -37.76 -9.03 -11.20
N LEU A 10 -37.35 -8.04 -11.99
CA LEU A 10 -36.04 -7.42 -12.03
C LEU A 10 -35.75 -6.73 -10.68
N LEU A 11 -34.79 -7.27 -9.93
CA LEU A 11 -34.22 -6.60 -8.75
C LEU A 11 -32.90 -5.96 -9.16
N LEU A 12 -32.94 -4.82 -9.87
CA LEU A 12 -31.73 -4.03 -10.09
C LEU A 12 -31.51 -3.08 -8.90
N ALA A 13 -31.08 -3.65 -7.77
CA ALA A 13 -30.59 -2.91 -6.62
C ALA A 13 -29.10 -3.19 -6.44
N LEU A 14 -28.27 -2.85 -7.43
CA LEU A 14 -26.82 -3.05 -7.35
C LEU A 14 -26.08 -1.98 -8.14
N LEU A 15 -25.94 -0.82 -7.50
CA LEU A 15 -24.90 0.15 -7.81
C LEU A 15 -24.24 0.62 -6.51
N LEU A 16 -22.93 0.33 -6.42
CA LEU A 16 -21.90 1.04 -5.64
C LEU A 16 -22.02 1.06 -4.10
N LEU A 17 -21.80 -0.10 -3.47
CA LEU A 17 -21.59 -0.20 -2.02
C LEU A 17 -20.14 0.12 -1.59
N ARG A 18 -19.72 1.37 -1.78
CA ARG A 18 -18.58 1.98 -1.04
C ARG A 18 -19.06 2.95 0.06
N HIS A 19 -20.27 3.51 -0.07
CA HIS A 19 -20.74 4.58 0.83
C HIS A 19 -21.69 4.11 1.94
N TRP A 20 -22.49 3.08 1.70
CA TRP A 20 -23.60 2.72 2.59
C TRP A 20 -23.23 1.80 3.78
N GLY A 21 -22.25 0.93 3.61
CA GLY A 21 -21.81 -0.01 4.65
C GLY A 21 -21.00 0.61 5.80
N ARG A 22 -20.66 1.91 5.74
CA ARG A 22 -19.85 2.58 6.77
C ARG A 22 -20.66 3.33 7.83
N LYS A 23 -21.95 3.61 7.63
CA LYS A 23 -22.70 4.50 8.55
C LYS A 23 -23.92 3.89 9.22
N TYR A 24 -24.56 2.87 8.65
CA TYR A 24 -25.75 2.26 9.25
C TYR A 24 -25.66 0.73 9.24
N ASN A 25 -25.63 0.14 10.43
CA ASN A 25 -25.58 -1.31 10.67
C ASN A 25 -26.96 -1.94 10.37
N VAL A 26 -27.38 -1.89 9.10
CA VAL A 26 -28.73 -2.21 8.67
C VAL A 26 -28.78 -3.56 7.95
N SER A 27 -29.66 -4.45 8.42
CA SER A 27 -29.89 -5.77 7.83
C SER A 27 -30.94 -5.71 6.72
N ILE A 28 -30.54 -5.28 5.52
CA ILE A 28 -31.37 -5.33 4.28
C ILE A 28 -31.88 -6.77 3.97
N ASP A 29 -31.19 -7.79 4.48
CA ASP A 29 -31.49 -9.21 4.23
C ASP A 29 -32.82 -9.73 4.79
N ARG A 30 -33.42 -9.05 5.77
CA ARG A 30 -34.58 -9.59 6.51
C ARG A 30 -35.91 -9.42 5.78
N TYR A 31 -35.98 -8.55 4.77
CA TYR A 31 -37.22 -8.22 4.08
C TYR A 31 -37.23 -8.50 2.57
N LEU A 32 -36.07 -8.54 1.89
CA LEU A 32 -36.02 -9.00 0.49
C LEU A 32 -36.38 -10.50 0.36
N SER A 33 -36.14 -11.30 1.39
CA SER A 33 -36.53 -12.71 1.47
C SER A 33 -38.03 -12.94 1.79
N ARG A 34 -38.77 -11.88 2.15
CA ARG A 34 -40.17 -11.97 2.62
C ARG A 34 -41.16 -11.10 1.85
N VAL A 35 -40.81 -10.52 0.69
CA VAL A 35 -41.82 -9.91 -0.18
C VAL A 35 -42.70 -11.04 -0.73
N PRO A 36 -43.99 -11.15 -0.36
CA PRO A 36 -44.90 -11.98 -1.10
C PRO A 36 -45.18 -11.20 -2.39
N ILE A 37 -44.42 -11.49 -3.46
CA ILE A 37 -44.76 -11.09 -4.84
C ILE A 37 -45.99 -11.93 -5.27
N LYS A 38 -47.08 -11.81 -4.53
CA LYS A 38 -48.40 -12.36 -4.82
C LYS A 38 -49.44 -11.25 -4.98
N HIS A 39 -49.12 -9.99 -4.70
CA HIS A 39 -50.12 -8.94 -4.51
C HIS A 39 -50.11 -7.78 -5.52
N CYS A 40 -49.23 -7.74 -6.52
CA CYS A 40 -49.29 -6.68 -7.56
C CYS A 40 -49.86 -7.13 -8.91
N ARG A 41 -50.07 -8.44 -9.13
CA ARG A 41 -50.89 -8.94 -10.24
C ARG A 41 -52.29 -9.36 -9.79
N SER A 42 -52.49 -9.91 -8.59
CA SER A 42 -53.80 -10.46 -8.21
C SER A 42 -54.90 -9.42 -8.01
N THR A 43 -54.56 -8.20 -7.59
CA THR A 43 -55.54 -7.16 -7.22
C THR A 43 -56.14 -6.40 -8.40
N PHE A 44 -55.58 -6.57 -9.60
CA PHE A 44 -56.14 -6.01 -10.84
C PHE A 44 -56.76 -7.07 -11.76
N TYR A 45 -56.47 -8.35 -11.54
CA TYR A 45 -56.98 -9.45 -12.36
C TYR A 45 -58.37 -9.94 -11.93
N SER A 46 -58.86 -9.58 -10.74
CA SER A 46 -60.20 -10.01 -10.28
C SER A 46 -61.34 -9.15 -10.81
N ASP A 47 -61.09 -7.90 -11.21
CA ASP A 47 -62.18 -6.91 -11.39
C ASP A 47 -62.40 -6.43 -12.84
N LEU A 48 -61.54 -6.79 -13.80
CA LEU A 48 -61.75 -6.47 -15.22
C LEU A 48 -61.65 -7.73 -16.10
N GLY A 49 -62.82 -8.34 -16.33
CA GLY A 49 -62.98 -9.34 -17.38
C GLY A 49 -62.95 -8.70 -18.77
N THR A 50 -61.77 -8.59 -19.38
CA THR A 50 -61.47 -8.57 -20.84
C THR A 50 -59.99 -8.25 -21.08
N LEU A 51 -59.44 -8.62 -22.25
CA LEU A 51 -58.03 -8.48 -22.64
C LEU A 51 -57.44 -7.10 -22.27
N LEU A 52 -56.77 -7.02 -21.11
CA LEU A 52 -55.99 -5.86 -20.70
C LEU A 52 -54.76 -5.74 -21.61
N GLU A 53 -54.57 -4.56 -22.21
CA GLU A 53 -53.36 -4.26 -22.97
C GLU A 53 -52.14 -4.42 -22.04
N PRO A 54 -51.15 -5.25 -22.40
CA PRO A 54 -49.99 -5.52 -21.54
C PRO A 54 -49.22 -4.27 -21.10
N ARG A 55 -49.26 -3.21 -21.92
CA ARG A 55 -48.62 -1.91 -21.64
C ARG A 55 -49.33 -1.15 -20.53
N ALA A 56 -50.65 -1.12 -20.54
CA ALA A 56 -51.45 -0.50 -19.47
C ALA A 56 -51.24 -1.24 -18.14
N ALA A 57 -51.19 -2.58 -18.19
CA ALA A 57 -50.89 -3.39 -17.00
C ALA A 57 -49.47 -3.15 -16.48
N ALA A 58 -48.47 -2.99 -17.36
CA ALA A 58 -47.10 -2.66 -16.97
C ALA A 58 -46.99 -1.26 -16.33
N ALA A 59 -47.67 -0.26 -16.89
CA ALA A 59 -47.69 1.11 -16.36
C ALA A 59 -48.28 1.18 -14.94
N VAL A 60 -49.41 0.51 -14.71
CA VAL A 60 -50.04 0.43 -13.38
C VAL A 60 -49.18 -0.37 -12.39
N GLY A 61 -48.64 -1.50 -12.83
CA GLY A 61 -47.77 -2.35 -12.00
C GLY A 61 -46.49 -1.64 -11.55
N GLN A 62 -45.91 -0.81 -12.41
CA GLN A 62 -44.67 -0.08 -12.14
C GLN A 62 -44.82 0.95 -11.02
N SER A 63 -45.98 1.63 -10.92
CA SER A 63 -46.27 2.54 -9.81
C SER A 63 -46.37 1.81 -8.48
N GLY A 64 -47.07 0.68 -8.44
CA GLY A 64 -47.19 -0.14 -7.22
C GLY A 64 -45.84 -0.70 -6.74
N LEU A 65 -45.00 -1.13 -7.68
CA LEU A 65 -43.65 -1.62 -7.38
C LEU A 65 -42.77 -0.53 -6.77
N MET A 66 -42.80 0.69 -7.33
CA MET A 66 -42.00 1.80 -6.80
C MET A 66 -42.44 2.21 -5.39
N SER A 67 -43.76 2.29 -5.15
CA SER A 67 -44.30 2.57 -3.81
C SER A 67 -43.84 1.54 -2.77
N LEU A 68 -43.75 0.27 -3.15
CA LEU A 68 -43.24 -0.79 -2.28
C LEU A 68 -41.75 -0.58 -1.97
N TYR A 69 -40.94 -0.29 -2.98
CA TYR A 69 -39.52 -0.02 -2.77
C TYR A 69 -39.29 1.22 -1.91
N ASP A 70 -40.01 2.32 -2.18
CA ASP A 70 -39.92 3.53 -1.36
C ASP A 70 -40.27 3.24 0.10
N ALA A 71 -41.35 2.50 0.36
CA ALA A 71 -41.73 2.11 1.72
C ALA A 71 -40.65 1.24 2.41
N MET A 72 -40.02 0.32 1.67
CA MET A 72 -38.98 -0.57 2.21
C MET A 72 -37.67 0.18 2.49
N PHE A 73 -37.26 1.09 1.62
CA PHE A 73 -35.98 1.78 1.69
C PHE A 73 -36.03 3.05 2.56
N ALA A 74 -37.21 3.68 2.69
CA ALA A 74 -37.44 4.80 3.61
C ALA A 74 -37.16 4.43 5.08
N GLN A 75 -37.43 3.19 5.49
CA GLN A 75 -37.13 2.68 6.83
C GLN A 75 -35.63 2.72 7.17
N TYR A 76 -34.78 2.83 6.15
CA TYR A 76 -33.34 2.87 6.29
C TYR A 76 -32.74 4.24 5.93
N GLY A 77 -33.57 5.25 5.65
CA GLY A 77 -33.10 6.58 5.28
C GLY A 77 -32.41 6.63 3.91
N VAL A 78 -32.69 5.66 3.04
CA VAL A 78 -32.22 5.64 1.64
C VAL A 78 -33.23 6.38 0.79
N LYS A 79 -32.78 7.32 -0.04
CA LYS A 79 -33.61 7.87 -1.11
C LYS A 79 -33.49 7.00 -2.35
N LEU A 80 -34.60 6.71 -3.00
CA LEU A 80 -34.63 6.02 -4.28
C LEU A 80 -34.91 7.00 -5.42
N ALA A 81 -34.45 6.66 -6.62
CA ALA A 81 -34.85 7.33 -7.85
C ALA A 81 -35.28 6.28 -8.87
N GLN A 82 -36.38 6.52 -9.58
CA GLN A 82 -36.79 5.66 -10.67
C GLN A 82 -36.16 6.14 -11.99
N VAL A 83 -35.58 5.21 -12.74
CA VAL A 83 -35.07 5.47 -14.08
C VAL A 83 -35.69 4.44 -15.03
N LEU A 84 -36.42 4.91 -16.03
CA LEU A 84 -37.05 4.05 -17.03
C LEU A 84 -36.24 4.11 -18.32
N VAL A 85 -35.90 2.95 -18.86
CA VAL A 85 -35.07 2.83 -20.06
C VAL A 85 -35.78 2.06 -21.16
N THR A 86 -35.53 2.42 -22.40
CA THR A 86 -36.00 1.75 -23.61
C THR A 86 -34.80 1.17 -24.37
N LYS A 87 -35.05 0.26 -25.32
CA LYS A 87 -33.95 -0.33 -26.12
C LYS A 87 -33.11 0.72 -26.87
N PRO A 88 -33.70 1.75 -27.51
CA PRO A 88 -32.94 2.80 -28.20
C PRO A 88 -31.95 3.56 -27.31
N ASP A 89 -32.20 3.65 -26.00
CA ASP A 89 -31.37 4.44 -25.07
C ASP A 89 -29.93 3.91 -24.96
N PHE A 90 -29.72 2.62 -25.28
CA PHE A 90 -28.40 1.98 -25.27
C PHE A 90 -27.68 2.00 -26.62
N TYR A 91 -28.39 2.27 -27.72
CA TYR A 91 -27.82 2.31 -29.07
C TYR A 91 -27.49 3.73 -29.51
N ASN A 92 -28.28 4.72 -29.08
CA ASN A 92 -27.98 6.13 -29.36
C ASN A 92 -26.92 6.66 -28.38
N GLU A 93 -25.83 7.20 -28.93
CA GLU A 93 -24.66 7.63 -28.15
C GLU A 93 -24.98 8.78 -27.18
N GLU A 94 -25.87 9.69 -27.57
CA GLU A 94 -26.25 10.86 -26.78
C GLU A 94 -27.15 10.47 -25.60
N THR A 95 -28.19 9.68 -25.84
CA THR A 95 -29.08 9.17 -24.78
C THR A 95 -28.32 8.28 -23.79
N ARG A 96 -27.38 7.47 -24.29
CA ARG A 96 -26.53 6.63 -23.45
C ARG A 96 -25.62 7.45 -22.53
N LYS A 97 -24.99 8.52 -23.05
CA LYS A 97 -24.17 9.44 -22.23
C LYS A 97 -25.01 10.14 -21.15
N ASN A 98 -26.22 10.58 -21.51
CA ASN A 98 -27.14 11.22 -20.57
C ASN A 98 -27.60 10.26 -19.47
N LEU A 99 -27.94 9.02 -19.83
CA LEU A 99 -28.28 7.97 -18.87
C LEU A 99 -27.13 7.72 -17.90
N PHE A 100 -25.90 7.56 -18.41
CA PHE A 100 -24.73 7.33 -17.56
C PHE A 100 -24.45 8.52 -16.62
N SER A 101 -24.44 9.75 -17.14
CA SER A 101 -24.24 10.94 -16.32
C SER A 101 -25.28 11.05 -15.21
N THR A 102 -26.54 10.73 -15.52
CA THR A 102 -27.64 10.75 -14.55
C THR A 102 -27.45 9.69 -13.46
N LEU A 103 -27.08 8.46 -13.84
CA LEU A 103 -26.84 7.38 -12.88
C LEU A 103 -25.64 7.69 -11.98
N SER A 104 -24.55 8.22 -12.55
CA SER A 104 -23.36 8.62 -11.79
C SER A 104 -23.69 9.71 -10.75
N GLU A 105 -24.52 10.69 -11.13
CA GLU A 105 -24.93 11.79 -10.24
C GLU A 105 -25.89 11.31 -9.13
N LEU A 106 -26.86 10.46 -9.46
CA LEU A 106 -27.76 9.89 -8.44
C LEU A 106 -26.97 9.14 -7.37
N ILE A 107 -25.95 8.39 -7.78
CA ILE A 107 -25.11 7.64 -6.85
C ILE A 107 -24.20 8.56 -6.04
N SER A 108 -23.66 9.63 -6.65
CA SER A 108 -22.83 10.63 -5.94
C SER A 108 -23.64 11.33 -4.84
N LEU A 109 -24.95 11.52 -5.07
CA LEU A 109 -25.92 12.09 -4.12
C LEU A 109 -26.45 11.08 -3.09
N ASN A 110 -25.92 9.85 -3.07
CA ASN A 110 -26.35 8.77 -2.17
C ASN A 110 -27.83 8.36 -2.38
N ILE A 111 -28.32 8.48 -3.62
CA ILE A 111 -29.64 8.05 -4.07
C ILE A 111 -29.48 6.73 -4.84
N VAL A 112 -30.30 5.72 -4.53
CA VAL A 112 -30.23 4.42 -5.20
C VAL A 112 -31.15 4.44 -6.44
N PRO A 113 -30.60 4.32 -7.66
CA PRO A 113 -31.41 4.25 -8.87
C PRO A 113 -32.05 2.85 -9.01
N ILE A 114 -33.36 2.81 -9.15
CA ILE A 114 -34.14 1.64 -9.53
C ILE A 114 -34.45 1.73 -11.03
N ILE A 115 -33.82 0.85 -11.81
CA ILE A 115 -33.84 0.92 -13.27
C ILE A 115 -34.74 -0.20 -13.82
N ASN A 116 -35.71 0.16 -14.66
CA ASN A 116 -36.62 -0.80 -15.30
C ASN A 116 -36.82 -0.47 -16.78
N THR A 117 -37.24 -1.46 -17.57
CA THR A 117 -37.70 -1.20 -18.93
C THR A 117 -38.98 -0.37 -18.93
N ASN A 118 -39.07 0.61 -19.83
CA ASN A 118 -40.30 1.35 -20.06
C ASN A 118 -41.23 0.56 -21.00
N ASP A 119 -41.85 -0.49 -20.47
CA ASP A 119 -42.74 -1.36 -21.24
C ASP A 119 -44.03 -0.63 -21.69
N ALA A 120 -44.36 0.50 -21.06
CA ALA A 120 -45.52 1.32 -21.42
C ALA A 120 -45.39 1.98 -22.80
N VAL A 121 -44.17 2.25 -23.25
CA VAL A 121 -43.89 2.91 -24.54
C VAL A 121 -43.03 2.07 -25.49
N SER A 122 -42.70 0.83 -25.10
CA SER A 122 -41.89 -0.07 -25.92
C SER A 122 -42.72 -0.70 -27.06
N PRO A 123 -42.19 -0.78 -28.29
CA PRO A 123 -42.87 -1.43 -29.42
C PRO A 123 -43.08 -2.94 -29.16
N PRO A 124 -44.09 -3.59 -29.77
CA PRO A 124 -44.33 -5.01 -29.59
C PRO A 124 -43.12 -5.82 -30.07
N PRO A 125 -42.82 -6.99 -29.48
CA PRO A 125 -41.71 -7.81 -29.93
C PRO A 125 -41.94 -8.27 -31.38
N HIS A 126 -41.16 -7.74 -32.32
CA HIS A 126 -41.06 -8.30 -33.67
C HIS A 126 -40.30 -9.64 -33.63
N VAL A 127 -40.74 -10.58 -34.46
CA VAL A 127 -40.16 -11.92 -34.59
C VAL A 127 -38.86 -11.81 -35.39
N ASP A 128 -37.76 -12.24 -34.76
CA ASP A 128 -36.43 -12.51 -35.32
C ASP A 128 -35.79 -11.46 -36.24
N GLU A 129 -35.02 -10.55 -35.63
CA GLU A 129 -33.83 -9.97 -36.27
C GLU A 129 -32.58 -10.40 -35.49
N GLU A 130 -31.73 -11.22 -36.11
CA GLU A 130 -30.31 -11.30 -35.75
C GLU A 130 -29.64 -10.03 -36.29
N VAL A 131 -29.33 -9.09 -35.42
CA VAL A 131 -28.61 -7.87 -35.82
C VAL A 131 -27.14 -8.22 -36.04
N ALA A 132 -26.72 -8.23 -37.31
CA ALA A 132 -25.33 -8.26 -37.72
C ALA A 132 -24.62 -6.97 -37.25
N GLY A 133 -23.88 -7.04 -36.15
CA GLY A 133 -23.00 -5.96 -35.71
C GLY A 133 -21.70 -5.95 -36.53
N GLY A 134 -21.53 -4.94 -37.39
CA GLY A 134 -20.25 -4.64 -38.01
C GLY A 134 -19.16 -4.38 -36.96
N GLY A 135 -18.00 -5.00 -37.13
CA GLY A 135 -16.82 -4.81 -36.27
C GLY A 135 -16.73 -5.76 -35.08
N GLY A 136 -16.66 -7.07 -35.32
CA GLY A 136 -16.03 -8.06 -34.42
C GLY A 136 -16.60 -8.26 -33.01
N ARG A 137 -17.64 -7.55 -32.58
CA ARG A 137 -18.26 -7.70 -31.26
C ARG A 137 -19.65 -8.32 -31.39
N ARG A 138 -19.86 -9.52 -30.82
CA ARG A 138 -21.18 -10.17 -30.76
C ARG A 138 -22.13 -9.31 -29.92
N GLY A 139 -23.24 -8.85 -30.52
CA GLY A 139 -24.30 -8.09 -29.84
C GLY A 139 -25.24 -9.02 -29.05
N ILE A 140 -25.69 -8.59 -27.88
CA ILE A 140 -26.77 -9.26 -27.13
C ILE A 140 -28.11 -8.59 -27.49
N SER A 141 -29.10 -9.39 -27.90
CA SER A 141 -30.43 -8.86 -28.20
C SER A 141 -31.15 -8.58 -26.87
N ILE A 142 -31.53 -7.33 -26.60
CA ILE A 142 -32.33 -6.92 -25.43
C ILE A 142 -33.73 -7.55 -25.57
N LYS A 143 -33.90 -8.80 -25.13
CA LYS A 143 -35.19 -9.54 -25.11
C LYS A 143 -35.72 -9.73 -23.68
N ASP A 144 -34.84 -9.69 -22.68
CA ASP A 144 -35.18 -9.93 -21.27
C ASP A 144 -34.39 -9.04 -20.29
N ASN A 145 -34.90 -9.04 -19.06
CA ASN A 145 -34.41 -8.29 -17.90
C ASN A 145 -32.95 -8.63 -17.53
N ASP A 146 -32.53 -9.88 -17.74
CA ASP A 146 -31.17 -10.33 -17.47
C ASP A 146 -30.16 -9.70 -18.45
N SER A 147 -30.52 -9.62 -19.74
CA SER A 147 -29.69 -8.96 -20.76
C SER A 147 -29.58 -7.45 -20.51
N LEU A 148 -30.66 -6.80 -20.08
CA LEU A 148 -30.62 -5.39 -19.70
C LEU A 148 -29.67 -5.14 -18.52
N ALA A 149 -29.76 -5.97 -17.48
CA ALA A 149 -28.90 -5.87 -16.30
C ALA A 149 -27.41 -6.06 -16.66
N ALA A 150 -27.11 -7.02 -17.54
CA ALA A 150 -25.76 -7.25 -18.05
C ALA A 150 -25.22 -6.07 -18.86
N MET A 151 -26.03 -5.52 -19.77
CA MET A 151 -25.66 -4.34 -20.56
C MET A 151 -25.39 -3.13 -19.67
N LEU A 152 -26.33 -2.82 -18.79
CA LEU A 152 -26.18 -1.71 -17.87
C LEU A 152 -24.96 -1.88 -16.97
N ALA A 153 -24.73 -3.07 -16.43
CA ALA A 153 -23.57 -3.37 -15.59
C ALA A 153 -22.24 -3.15 -16.35
N ALA A 154 -22.17 -3.52 -17.62
CA ALA A 154 -20.99 -3.26 -18.44
C ALA A 154 -20.81 -1.76 -18.76
N GLU A 155 -21.90 -1.06 -19.09
CA GLU A 155 -21.85 0.37 -19.43
C GLU A 155 -21.49 1.25 -18.23
N VAL A 156 -21.97 0.91 -17.02
CA VAL A 156 -21.60 1.61 -15.79
C VAL A 156 -20.29 1.10 -15.16
N GLN A 157 -19.61 0.15 -15.82
CA GLN A 157 -18.38 -0.50 -15.33
C GLN A 157 -18.53 -1.06 -13.91
N ALA A 158 -19.63 -1.77 -13.66
CA ALA A 158 -19.92 -2.36 -12.36
C ALA A 158 -18.93 -3.47 -11.99
N ASP A 159 -18.47 -3.48 -10.73
CA ASP A 159 -17.55 -4.50 -10.22
C ASP A 159 -18.18 -5.90 -10.14
N LEU A 160 -19.50 -5.98 -9.87
CA LEU A 160 -20.25 -7.22 -9.71
C LEU A 160 -21.71 -7.05 -10.15
N LEU A 161 -22.17 -7.99 -10.96
CA LEU A 161 -23.57 -8.24 -11.27
C LEU A 161 -24.06 -9.47 -10.49
N ILE A 162 -25.11 -9.31 -9.68
CA ILE A 162 -25.79 -10.45 -9.05
C ILE A 162 -27.13 -10.65 -9.75
N LEU A 163 -27.27 -11.80 -10.41
CA LEU A 163 -28.53 -12.24 -11.01
C LEU A 163 -29.27 -13.13 -10.01
N MET A 164 -30.35 -12.59 -9.45
CA MET A 164 -31.21 -13.34 -8.53
C MET A 164 -32.21 -14.20 -9.30
N SER A 165 -32.13 -15.52 -9.12
CA SER A 165 -33.03 -16.50 -9.72
C SER A 165 -33.89 -17.20 -8.66
N ASP A 166 -34.85 -17.99 -9.13
CA ASP A 166 -35.63 -18.95 -8.34
C ASP A 166 -34.91 -20.29 -8.07
N VAL A 167 -33.70 -20.46 -8.61
CA VAL A 167 -32.82 -21.61 -8.39
C VAL A 167 -31.56 -21.19 -7.64
N ASP A 168 -30.93 -22.15 -6.97
CA ASP A 168 -29.73 -21.90 -6.15
C ASP A 168 -28.49 -21.55 -6.97
N GLY A 169 -28.40 -22.01 -8.22
CA GLY A 169 -27.30 -21.75 -9.14
C GLY A 169 -27.43 -22.59 -10.41
N ILE A 170 -26.34 -22.73 -11.16
CA ILE A 170 -26.24 -23.61 -12.32
C ILE A 170 -25.96 -25.03 -11.83
N TYR A 171 -26.64 -26.01 -12.42
CA TYR A 171 -26.43 -27.43 -12.16
C TYR A 171 -25.88 -28.12 -13.42
N ASN A 172 -25.10 -29.19 -13.22
CA ASN A 172 -24.59 -30.02 -14.33
C ASN A 172 -25.71 -30.80 -15.07
N LEU A 173 -26.83 -31.06 -14.39
CA LEU A 173 -28.04 -31.69 -14.90
C LEU A 173 -29.25 -30.87 -14.42
N PRO A 174 -30.43 -31.00 -15.06
CA PRO A 174 -31.64 -30.36 -14.55
C PRO A 174 -31.87 -30.68 -13.06
N PRO A 175 -32.19 -29.70 -12.19
CA PRO A 175 -32.22 -29.87 -10.72
C PRO A 175 -33.16 -30.97 -10.20
N TRP A 176 -34.10 -31.43 -11.01
CA TRP A 176 -35.07 -32.49 -10.69
C TRP A 176 -34.63 -33.89 -11.11
N GLN A 177 -33.45 -34.03 -11.74
CA GLN A 177 -32.87 -35.32 -12.10
C GLN A 177 -31.91 -35.83 -11.01
N ASP A 178 -31.93 -37.14 -10.78
CA ASP A 178 -31.10 -37.78 -9.76
C ASP A 178 -29.61 -37.68 -10.14
N GLY A 179 -28.76 -37.25 -9.20
CA GLY A 179 -27.34 -36.97 -9.44
C GLY A 179 -27.00 -35.54 -9.89
N ALA A 180 -27.96 -34.61 -9.93
CA ALA A 180 -27.70 -33.19 -10.20
C ALA A 180 -26.83 -32.54 -9.10
N LYS A 181 -25.71 -31.93 -9.50
CA LYS A 181 -24.77 -31.20 -8.64
C LYS A 181 -24.70 -29.74 -9.05
N MET A 182 -24.77 -28.85 -8.05
CA MET A 182 -24.61 -27.42 -8.26
C MET A 182 -23.15 -27.09 -8.57
N LEU A 183 -22.95 -26.30 -9.61
CA LEU A 183 -21.66 -25.74 -9.97
C LEU A 183 -21.49 -24.42 -9.23
N HIS A 184 -20.54 -24.35 -8.31
CA HIS A 184 -20.22 -23.10 -7.62
C HIS A 184 -19.38 -22.15 -8.49
N THR A 185 -18.78 -22.68 -9.55
CA THR A 185 -17.97 -21.94 -10.52
C THR A 185 -18.34 -22.37 -11.92
N PHE A 186 -18.49 -21.42 -12.83
CA PHE A 186 -18.81 -21.65 -14.24
C PHE A 186 -17.83 -20.88 -15.13
N SER A 187 -17.29 -21.55 -16.14
CA SER A 187 -16.40 -20.97 -17.16
C SER A 187 -16.96 -21.19 -18.57
N SER A 188 -16.51 -20.37 -19.51
CA SER A 188 -16.93 -20.41 -20.93
C SER A 188 -16.81 -21.81 -21.55
N ASP A 189 -15.79 -22.57 -21.14
CA ASP A 189 -15.46 -23.89 -21.68
C ASP A 189 -16.43 -24.99 -21.22
N LEU A 190 -17.12 -24.78 -20.09
CA LEU A 190 -18.10 -25.74 -19.53
C LEU A 190 -19.46 -25.69 -20.24
N ARG A 191 -19.64 -24.74 -21.16
CA ARG A 191 -20.92 -24.51 -21.87
C ARG A 191 -21.35 -25.70 -22.72
N GLY A 192 -20.41 -26.43 -23.33
CA GLY A 192 -20.72 -27.62 -24.15
C GLY A 192 -21.15 -28.85 -23.34
N THR A 193 -20.99 -28.84 -22.02
CA THR A 193 -21.17 -30.00 -21.15
C THR A 193 -22.49 -29.96 -20.36
N ILE A 194 -23.25 -28.86 -20.44
CA ILE A 194 -24.43 -28.61 -19.60
C ILE A 194 -25.71 -28.66 -20.44
N LYS A 195 -26.69 -29.46 -20.00
CA LYS A 195 -28.03 -29.52 -20.62
C LYS A 195 -29.01 -28.63 -19.86
N PHE A 196 -29.43 -27.54 -20.47
CA PHE A 196 -30.46 -26.67 -19.91
C PHE A 196 -31.87 -27.28 -20.10
N GLY A 197 -32.70 -27.22 -19.05
CA GLY A 197 -34.09 -27.71 -19.09
C GLY A 197 -35.05 -26.81 -19.89
N GLN A 198 -36.26 -27.31 -20.17
CA GLN A 198 -37.28 -26.56 -20.93
C GLN A 198 -37.72 -25.25 -20.26
N LYS A 199 -38.05 -24.25 -21.08
CA LYS A 199 -38.53 -22.91 -20.69
C LYS A 199 -39.80 -22.99 -19.83
N SER A 200 -39.93 -22.12 -18.83
CA SER A 200 -41.16 -22.03 -18.02
C SER A 200 -42.30 -21.40 -18.81
N LYS A 201 -43.56 -21.75 -18.50
CA LYS A 201 -44.77 -21.35 -19.25
C LYS A 201 -45.05 -19.84 -19.30
N VAL A 202 -44.39 -19.02 -18.47
CA VAL A 202 -44.69 -17.57 -18.33
C VAL A 202 -43.45 -16.66 -18.24
N GLY A 203 -42.24 -17.22 -18.28
CA GLY A 203 -40.99 -16.45 -18.29
C GLY A 203 -40.43 -16.30 -19.70
N THR A 204 -40.04 -15.09 -20.10
CA THR A 204 -39.48 -14.82 -21.44
C THR A 204 -38.03 -15.30 -21.60
N GLY A 205 -37.29 -15.49 -20.49
CA GLY A 205 -35.90 -15.95 -20.46
C GLY A 205 -35.67 -17.20 -19.59
N GLY A 206 -35.04 -18.23 -20.15
CA GLY A 206 -34.64 -19.45 -19.43
C GLY A 206 -33.28 -19.32 -18.74
N MET A 207 -32.80 -20.39 -18.07
CA MET A 207 -31.45 -20.44 -17.48
C MET A 207 -30.36 -20.17 -18.52
N ASP A 208 -30.58 -20.61 -19.77
CA ASP A 208 -29.71 -20.31 -20.91
C ASP A 208 -29.56 -18.79 -21.14
N SER A 209 -30.63 -18.01 -20.97
CA SER A 209 -30.59 -16.54 -21.12
C SER A 209 -29.74 -15.87 -20.03
N LYS A 210 -29.88 -16.33 -18.77
CA LYS A 210 -29.08 -15.85 -17.63
C LYS A 210 -27.60 -16.16 -17.81
N VAL A 211 -27.29 -17.36 -18.29
CA VAL A 211 -25.91 -17.77 -18.59
C VAL A 211 -25.34 -16.94 -19.74
N ASN A 212 -26.11 -16.67 -20.79
CA ASN A 212 -25.68 -15.82 -21.91
C ASN A 212 -25.43 -14.37 -21.46
N ALA A 213 -26.33 -13.79 -20.66
CA ALA A 213 -26.16 -12.46 -20.10
C ALA A 213 -24.94 -12.39 -19.17
N ALA A 214 -24.73 -13.42 -18.34
CA ALA A 214 -23.59 -13.50 -17.43
C ALA A 214 -22.25 -13.62 -18.17
N LEU A 215 -22.16 -14.44 -19.22
CA LEU A 215 -20.97 -14.55 -20.06
C LEU A 215 -20.70 -13.23 -20.82
N TRP A 216 -21.73 -12.59 -21.33
CA TRP A 216 -21.59 -11.32 -22.05
C TRP A 216 -21.05 -10.18 -21.17
N ALA A 217 -21.47 -10.15 -19.89
CA ALA A 217 -20.96 -9.24 -18.89
C ALA A 217 -19.52 -9.61 -18.45
N LEU A 218 -19.22 -10.90 -18.32
CA LEU A 218 -17.87 -11.40 -18.02
C LEU A 218 -16.87 -11.00 -19.11
N ASP A 219 -17.22 -11.14 -20.39
CA ASP A 219 -16.42 -10.71 -21.55
C ASP A 219 -16.09 -9.19 -21.53
N ARG A 220 -16.79 -8.41 -20.70
CA ARG A 220 -16.62 -6.96 -20.51
C ARG A 220 -16.09 -6.63 -19.11
N ALA A 221 -15.41 -7.58 -18.48
CA ALA A 221 -14.77 -7.46 -17.17
C ALA A 221 -15.72 -7.21 -15.99
N VAL A 222 -17.01 -7.54 -16.13
CA VAL A 222 -17.96 -7.52 -15.00
C VAL A 222 -18.07 -8.91 -14.40
N SER A 223 -17.74 -9.06 -13.12
CA SER A 223 -17.92 -10.33 -12.41
C SER A 223 -19.42 -10.64 -12.27
N VAL A 224 -19.82 -11.92 -12.41
CA VAL A 224 -21.23 -12.31 -12.32
C VAL A 224 -21.45 -13.46 -11.35
N VAL A 225 -22.50 -13.33 -10.53
CA VAL A 225 -23.00 -14.41 -9.66
C VAL A 225 -24.47 -14.66 -9.96
N ILE A 226 -24.84 -15.91 -10.21
CA ILE A 226 -26.25 -16.35 -10.21
C ILE A 226 -26.54 -17.04 -8.88
N CYS A 227 -27.53 -16.54 -8.13
CA CYS A 227 -27.91 -17.12 -6.83
C CYS A 227 -29.43 -17.11 -6.61
N ASN A 228 -29.90 -17.86 -5.60
CA ASN A 228 -31.32 -17.84 -5.23
C ASN A 228 -31.71 -16.51 -4.57
N GLY A 229 -32.67 -15.80 -5.16
CA GLY A 229 -33.20 -14.54 -4.64
C GLY A 229 -34.01 -14.67 -3.35
N THR A 230 -34.43 -15.89 -2.98
CA THR A 230 -35.16 -16.16 -1.72
C THR A 230 -34.27 -16.61 -0.57
N GLN A 231 -32.97 -16.79 -0.82
CA GLN A 231 -32.03 -17.21 0.22
C GLN A 231 -31.72 -16.06 1.19
N GLU A 232 -31.85 -16.34 2.49
CA GLU A 232 -31.56 -15.34 3.52
C GLU A 232 -30.09 -14.94 3.49
N LYS A 233 -29.81 -13.63 3.50
CA LYS A 233 -28.44 -13.09 3.49
C LYS A 233 -27.61 -13.46 2.25
N ALA A 234 -28.27 -13.71 1.12
CA ALA A 234 -27.59 -14.03 -0.14
C ALA A 234 -26.58 -12.94 -0.54
N ILE A 235 -27.02 -11.68 -0.63
CA ILE A 235 -26.16 -10.55 -1.05
C ILE A 235 -25.01 -10.37 -0.06
N LYS A 236 -25.30 -10.30 1.24
CA LYS A 236 -24.27 -10.13 2.29
C LYS A 236 -23.24 -11.26 2.28
N SER A 237 -23.67 -12.49 2.02
CA SER A 237 -22.81 -13.66 2.00
C SER A 237 -21.94 -13.75 0.74
N ILE A 238 -22.47 -13.34 -0.41
CA ILE A 238 -21.72 -13.19 -1.67
C ILE A 238 -20.65 -12.11 -1.49
N MET A 239 -21.03 -10.95 -0.93
CA MET A 239 -20.09 -9.87 -0.60
C MET A 239 -19.01 -10.29 0.40
N SER A 240 -19.30 -11.25 1.28
CA SER A 240 -18.32 -11.82 2.22
C SER A 240 -17.50 -12.97 1.62
N GLY A 241 -17.64 -13.28 0.33
CA GLY A 241 -16.86 -14.32 -0.35
C GLY A 241 -17.29 -15.77 -0.04
N ARG A 242 -18.51 -15.99 0.47
CA ARG A 242 -19.03 -17.36 0.67
C ARG A 242 -19.53 -17.92 -0.66
N LYS A 243 -19.35 -19.23 -0.86
CA LYS A 243 -19.77 -19.98 -2.05
C LYS A 243 -21.30 -20.14 -2.13
N ILE A 244 -22.00 -19.04 -2.40
CA ILE A 244 -23.45 -19.01 -2.58
C ILE A 244 -23.75 -18.79 -4.05
N GLY A 245 -24.45 -19.75 -4.64
CA GLY A 245 -24.73 -19.78 -6.07
C GLY A 245 -23.51 -20.10 -6.93
N THR A 246 -23.58 -19.66 -8.19
CA THR A 246 -22.59 -19.93 -9.22
C THR A 246 -21.88 -18.66 -9.63
N PHE A 247 -20.55 -18.65 -9.46
CA PHE A 247 -19.67 -17.57 -9.86
C PHE A 247 -19.10 -17.81 -11.27
N PHE A 248 -19.14 -16.80 -12.13
CA PHE A 248 -18.63 -16.88 -13.49
C PHE A 248 -17.17 -16.42 -13.56
N THR A 249 -16.29 -17.23 -14.16
CA THR A 249 -14.85 -16.97 -14.27
C THR A 249 -14.25 -17.56 -15.55
N GLU A 250 -13.17 -16.95 -16.07
CA GLU A 250 -12.51 -17.38 -17.31
C GLU A 250 -11.57 -18.60 -17.16
N THR A 251 -11.36 -19.12 -15.95
CA THR A 251 -10.32 -20.16 -15.72
C THR A 251 -10.91 -21.57 -15.62
N THR A 252 -10.52 -22.47 -16.52
CA THR A 252 -10.78 -23.92 -16.41
C THR A 252 -9.68 -24.62 -15.63
N GLY A 253 -10.06 -25.40 -14.60
CA GLY A 253 -9.11 -26.22 -13.86
C GLY A 253 -9.79 -27.04 -12.76
N ALA A 254 -10.20 -28.25 -13.10
CA ALA A 254 -10.52 -29.28 -12.12
C ALA A 254 -9.22 -29.91 -11.58
N SER A 255 -9.26 -30.30 -10.30
CA SER A 255 -8.30 -31.13 -9.57
C SER A 255 -6.86 -30.61 -9.43
N THR A 256 -6.62 -29.83 -8.38
CA THR A 256 -5.41 -29.90 -7.53
C THR A 256 -5.70 -29.15 -6.22
N PRO A 257 -5.11 -29.56 -5.06
CA PRO A 257 -5.38 -28.93 -3.79
C PRO A 257 -5.00 -27.44 -3.83
N VAL A 258 -5.88 -26.63 -3.25
CA VAL A 258 -5.91 -25.17 -3.30
C VAL A 258 -4.64 -24.58 -2.67
N GLU A 259 -3.60 -24.41 -3.48
CA GLU A 259 -2.49 -23.55 -3.13
C GLU A 259 -1.99 -22.80 -4.38
N ARG A 260 -2.21 -21.48 -4.37
CA ARG A 260 -1.61 -20.44 -5.23
C ARG A 260 -2.25 -20.04 -6.57
N THR A 261 -3.57 -20.14 -6.74
CA THR A 261 -4.27 -19.27 -7.72
C THR A 261 -5.26 -18.37 -6.99
N ARG A 262 -4.85 -17.11 -6.75
CA ARG A 262 -5.64 -16.08 -6.07
C ARG A 262 -6.90 -15.75 -6.88
N ILE A 263 -8.04 -16.36 -6.54
CA ILE A 263 -9.35 -15.75 -6.80
C ILE A 263 -9.45 -14.56 -5.86
N ARG A 264 -9.11 -13.36 -6.34
CA ARG A 264 -9.24 -12.12 -5.56
C ARG A 264 -10.72 -11.83 -5.33
N THR A 265 -11.15 -11.77 -4.08
CA THR A 265 -12.53 -11.42 -3.76
C THR A 265 -12.82 -9.95 -4.13
N ILE A 266 -14.08 -9.57 -4.34
CA ILE A 266 -14.45 -8.17 -4.65
C ILE A 266 -14.00 -7.18 -3.56
N SER A 267 -14.04 -7.61 -2.30
CA SER A 267 -13.47 -6.85 -1.17
C SER A 267 -11.97 -6.60 -1.34
N GLU A 268 -11.24 -7.58 -1.88
CA GLU A 268 -9.81 -7.48 -2.18
C GLU A 268 -9.55 -6.56 -3.39
N LEU A 269 -10.37 -6.65 -4.45
CA LEU A 269 -10.30 -5.76 -5.61
C LEU A 269 -10.58 -4.29 -5.23
N ILE A 270 -11.60 -4.02 -4.41
CA ILE A 270 -11.92 -2.67 -3.91
C ILE A 270 -10.79 -2.11 -3.04
N ARG A 271 -10.15 -2.97 -2.23
CA ARG A 271 -8.97 -2.59 -1.43
C ARG A 271 -7.79 -2.24 -2.33
N ILE A 272 -7.53 -3.06 -3.36
CA ILE A 272 -6.50 -2.79 -4.37
C ILE A 272 -6.79 -1.47 -5.10
N ALA A 273 -8.02 -1.23 -5.56
CA ALA A 273 -8.40 0.01 -6.24
C ALA A 273 -8.24 1.25 -5.34
N THR A 274 -8.63 1.15 -4.06
CA THR A 274 -8.44 2.26 -3.09
C THR A 274 -6.96 2.60 -2.86
N ARG A 275 -6.10 1.57 -2.84
CA ARG A 275 -4.64 1.74 -2.69
C ARG A 275 -4.02 2.35 -3.92
N VAL A 276 -4.33 1.81 -5.09
CA VAL A 276 -3.89 2.33 -6.40
C VAL A 276 -4.28 3.80 -6.51
N GLU A 277 -5.50 4.16 -6.12
CA GLU A 277 -5.95 5.54 -6.15
C GLU A 277 -5.19 6.44 -5.16
N SER A 278 -4.86 5.94 -3.96
CA SER A 278 -4.06 6.70 -2.99
C SER A 278 -2.63 6.94 -3.50
N ALA A 279 -2.00 5.93 -4.10
CA ALA A 279 -0.67 6.05 -4.68
C ALA A 279 -0.66 6.94 -5.93
N ARG A 280 -1.67 6.83 -6.79
CA ARG A 280 -1.88 7.71 -7.95
C ARG A 280 -2.08 9.16 -7.50
N THR A 281 -2.90 9.37 -6.48
CA THR A 281 -3.15 10.69 -5.89
C THR A 281 -1.86 11.29 -5.32
N ALA A 282 -1.08 10.52 -4.55
CA ALA A 282 0.22 10.96 -4.04
C ALA A 282 1.18 11.32 -5.18
N ARG A 283 1.23 10.53 -6.26
CA ARG A 283 2.07 10.82 -7.44
C ARG A 283 1.63 12.07 -8.20
N VAL A 284 0.33 12.32 -8.30
CA VAL A 284 -0.18 13.52 -8.96
C VAL A 284 0.09 14.74 -8.08
N ALA A 285 -0.19 14.66 -6.79
CA ALA A 285 0.00 15.76 -5.85
C ALA A 285 1.49 16.05 -5.55
N SER A 286 2.40 15.08 -5.71
CA SER A 286 3.84 15.35 -5.60
C SER A 286 4.36 16.26 -6.70
N ARG A 287 3.69 16.33 -7.86
CA ARG A 287 4.00 17.32 -8.90
C ARG A 287 3.75 18.75 -8.43
N THR A 288 2.76 18.95 -7.56
CA THR A 288 2.56 20.25 -6.90
C THR A 288 3.76 20.60 -6.04
N LEU A 289 4.25 19.67 -5.20
CA LEU A 289 5.46 19.88 -4.39
C LEU A 289 6.70 20.19 -5.25
N GLN A 290 6.84 19.54 -6.40
CA GLN A 290 7.94 19.78 -7.35
C GLN A 290 7.89 21.15 -8.01
N ALA A 291 6.68 21.70 -8.20
CA ALA A 291 6.49 23.02 -8.79
C ALA A 291 6.70 24.18 -7.78
N LEU A 292 6.68 23.88 -6.47
CA LEU A 292 6.92 24.88 -5.43
C LEU A 292 8.36 25.39 -5.45
N ARG A 293 8.53 26.65 -5.09
CA ARG A 293 9.84 27.23 -4.79
C ARG A 293 10.39 26.60 -3.50
N PRO A 294 11.73 26.49 -3.34
CA PRO A 294 12.31 25.91 -2.14
C PRO A 294 11.83 26.57 -0.84
N ALA A 295 11.72 27.91 -0.83
CA ALA A 295 11.21 28.66 0.32
C ALA A 295 9.76 28.30 0.72
N GLU A 296 8.91 27.90 -0.23
CA GLU A 296 7.53 27.49 0.05
C GLU A 296 7.49 26.12 0.72
N ARG A 297 8.37 25.19 0.29
CA ARG A 297 8.54 23.89 0.97
C ARG A 297 9.10 24.08 2.38
N ALA A 298 10.11 24.94 2.54
CA ALA A 298 10.67 25.29 3.84
C ALA A 298 9.59 25.88 4.78
N SER A 299 8.79 26.82 4.27
CA SER A 299 7.68 27.41 5.03
C SER A 299 6.65 26.37 5.46
N CYS A 300 6.28 25.43 4.58
CA CYS A 300 5.38 24.33 4.92
C CYS A 300 5.91 23.47 6.06
N ILE A 301 7.21 23.15 6.07
CA ILE A 301 7.85 22.36 7.12
C ILE A 301 7.88 23.14 8.45
N ASN A 302 8.17 24.44 8.40
CA ASN A 302 8.14 25.31 9.58
C ASN A 302 6.73 25.38 10.20
N VAL A 303 5.68 25.47 9.37
CA VAL A 303 4.29 25.41 9.86
C VAL A 303 4.02 24.08 10.57
N LEU A 304 4.49 22.95 10.02
CA LEU A 304 4.35 21.66 10.70
C LEU A 304 5.09 21.63 12.05
N ALA A 305 6.29 22.23 12.14
CA ALA A 305 7.02 22.35 13.40
C ALA A 305 6.23 23.17 14.44
N ASP A 306 5.66 24.31 14.05
CA ASP A 306 4.82 25.16 14.90
C ASP A 306 3.54 24.43 15.37
N LEU A 307 2.93 23.61 14.50
CA LEU A 307 1.76 22.80 14.83
C LEU A 307 2.07 21.73 15.87
N LEU A 308 3.25 21.09 15.81
CA LEU A 308 3.66 20.09 16.81
C LEU A 308 3.80 20.69 18.22
N GLU A 309 4.24 21.93 18.32
CA GLU A 309 4.37 22.64 19.60
C GLU A 309 3.02 23.18 20.09
N SER A 310 2.26 23.83 19.21
CA SER A 310 0.98 24.45 19.58
C SER A 310 -0.16 23.45 19.85
N ARG A 311 -0.11 22.25 19.25
CA ARG A 311 -1.09 21.15 19.46
C ARG A 311 -0.53 20.02 20.33
N GLN A 312 0.50 20.31 21.11
CA GLN A 312 1.18 19.33 21.95
C GLN A 312 0.21 18.59 22.88
N LYS A 313 -0.76 19.28 23.47
CA LYS A 313 -1.73 18.69 24.41
C LYS A 313 -2.54 17.59 23.72
N GLU A 314 -3.09 17.89 22.56
CA GLU A 314 -3.93 16.99 21.78
C GLU A 314 -3.13 15.79 21.24
N ILE A 315 -1.87 15.99 20.83
CA ILE A 315 -0.95 14.90 20.44
C ILE A 315 -0.75 13.93 21.60
N LEU A 316 -0.47 14.45 22.80
CA LEU A 316 -0.23 13.62 23.99
C LEU A 316 -1.51 12.91 24.45
N GLU A 317 -2.69 13.53 24.34
CA GLU A 317 -3.97 12.89 24.61
C GLU A 317 -4.26 11.74 23.63
N ALA A 318 -3.95 11.91 22.33
CA ALA A 318 -4.06 10.83 21.35
C ALA A 318 -3.08 9.69 21.65
N ASN A 319 -1.84 10.01 22.03
CA ASN A 319 -0.83 9.02 22.38
C ASN A 319 -1.14 8.25 23.67
N ALA A 320 -1.74 8.91 24.67
CA ALA A 320 -2.16 8.26 25.91
C ALA A 320 -3.18 7.13 25.64
N LYS A 321 -4.12 7.34 24.71
CA LYS A 321 -5.09 6.29 24.30
C LYS A 321 -4.40 5.09 23.67
N ASP A 322 -3.40 5.33 22.83
CA ASP A 322 -2.59 4.27 22.21
C ASP A 322 -1.78 3.51 23.27
N LEU A 323 -1.12 4.21 24.19
CA LEU A 323 -0.36 3.61 25.29
C LEU A 323 -1.25 2.76 26.21
N GLU A 324 -2.46 3.23 26.53
CA GLU A 324 -3.40 2.47 27.36
C GLU A 324 -3.85 1.18 26.65
N ALA A 325 -4.21 1.27 25.36
CA ALA A 325 -4.61 0.12 24.55
C ALA A 325 -3.46 -0.89 24.36
N ALA A 326 -2.24 -0.40 24.09
CA ALA A 326 -1.05 -1.21 23.94
C ALA A 326 -0.66 -1.91 25.26
N SER A 327 -0.81 -1.22 26.39
CA SER A 327 -0.55 -1.81 27.71
C SER A 327 -1.54 -2.93 28.03
N LYS A 328 -2.83 -2.75 27.71
CA LYS A 328 -3.86 -3.78 27.89
C LYS A 328 -3.67 -5.01 27.01
N THR A 329 -3.08 -4.85 25.84
CA THR A 329 -2.82 -5.94 24.88
C THR A 329 -1.50 -6.67 25.16
N GLY A 330 -0.73 -6.24 26.17
CA GLY A 330 0.52 -6.89 26.57
C GLY A 330 1.69 -6.60 25.63
N LEU A 331 1.70 -5.45 24.93
CA LEU A 331 2.79 -5.06 24.05
C LEU A 331 4.12 -5.01 24.84
N ALA A 332 5.20 -5.53 24.24
CA ALA A 332 6.51 -5.59 24.89
C ALA A 332 6.98 -4.19 25.33
N LYS A 333 7.64 -4.11 26.49
CA LYS A 333 8.11 -2.84 27.10
C LYS A 333 8.96 -2.00 26.15
N ALA A 334 9.81 -2.63 25.33
CA ALA A 334 10.64 -1.95 24.34
C ALA A 334 9.80 -1.24 23.25
N LEU A 335 8.72 -1.87 22.78
CA LEU A 335 7.80 -1.28 21.80
C LEU A 335 6.93 -0.17 22.44
N LEU A 336 6.50 -0.34 23.69
CA LEU A 336 5.81 0.71 24.45
C LEU A 336 6.68 1.97 24.61
N SER A 337 7.97 1.80 24.89
CA SER A 337 8.91 2.93 24.99
C SER A 337 9.10 3.67 23.67
N ARG A 338 9.03 2.95 22.54
CA ARG A 338 9.08 3.55 21.19
C ARG A 338 7.76 4.27 20.88
N LEU A 339 6.62 3.70 21.29
CA LEU A 339 5.29 4.24 21.07
C LEU A 339 5.03 5.55 21.83
N SER A 340 5.66 5.72 22.99
CA SER A 340 5.46 6.88 23.86
C SER A 340 6.00 8.18 23.24
N LEU A 341 5.13 9.19 23.15
CA LEU A 341 5.47 10.58 22.88
C LEU A 341 5.53 11.37 24.19
N THR A 342 6.49 12.29 24.27
CA THR A 342 6.67 13.18 25.41
C THR A 342 6.88 14.60 24.93
N SER A 343 6.66 15.58 25.81
CA SER A 343 6.94 17.00 25.55
C SER A 343 8.36 17.23 25.01
N ALA A 344 9.35 16.55 25.61
CA ALA A 344 10.74 16.64 25.18
C ALA A 344 10.95 16.07 23.77
N LYS A 345 10.33 14.93 23.44
CA LYS A 345 10.39 14.34 22.09
C LYS A 345 9.76 15.27 21.05
N LEU A 346 8.61 15.87 21.35
CA LEU A 346 7.93 16.78 20.42
C LEU A 346 8.75 18.06 20.18
N LYS A 347 9.39 18.60 21.22
CA LYS A 347 10.31 19.73 21.07
C LYS A 347 11.54 19.38 20.23
N SER A 348 12.15 18.22 20.49
CA SER A 348 13.29 17.74 19.69
C SER A 348 12.90 17.52 18.23
N LEU A 349 11.70 16.98 17.99
CA LEU A 349 11.14 16.74 16.67
C LEU A 349 10.88 18.05 15.93
N SER A 350 10.27 19.05 16.58
CA SER A 350 10.08 20.40 16.03
C SER A 350 11.42 21.02 15.63
N ALA A 351 12.45 20.97 16.49
CA ALA A 351 13.78 21.46 16.18
C ALA A 351 14.40 20.77 14.95
N GLY A 352 14.28 19.43 14.86
CA GLY A 352 14.74 18.69 13.68
C GLY A 352 13.99 19.06 12.41
N LEU A 353 12.68 19.32 12.48
CA LEU A 353 11.90 19.81 11.34
C LEU A 353 12.39 21.18 10.84
N ARG A 354 12.74 22.09 11.74
CA ARG A 354 13.29 23.40 11.36
C ARG A 354 14.64 23.27 10.64
N GLN A 355 15.51 22.37 11.10
CA GLN A 355 16.77 22.06 10.41
C GLN A 355 16.51 21.53 9.00
N ILE A 356 15.57 20.59 8.83
CA ILE A 356 15.18 20.10 7.50
C ILE A 356 14.65 21.24 6.61
N ALA A 357 13.93 22.20 7.18
CA ALA A 357 13.42 23.36 6.44
C ALA A 357 14.55 24.27 5.95
N GLU A 358 15.54 24.56 6.79
CA GLU A 358 16.73 25.34 6.44
C GLU A 358 17.53 24.64 5.32
N ASP A 359 17.78 23.34 5.46
CA ASP A 359 18.51 22.54 4.46
C ASP A 359 17.71 22.34 3.15
N SER A 360 16.38 22.56 3.16
CA SER A 360 15.51 22.31 2.00
C SER A 360 15.73 23.23 0.79
N LEU A 361 16.43 24.36 1.00
CA LEU A 361 16.53 25.44 0.02
C LEU A 361 17.29 25.03 -1.24
N ASP A 362 18.31 24.19 -1.10
CA ASP A 362 19.21 23.80 -2.19
C ASP A 362 19.11 22.31 -2.58
N ASN A 363 18.11 21.58 -2.06
CA ASN A 363 18.03 20.14 -2.26
C ASN A 363 17.56 19.74 -3.67
N VAL A 364 16.43 20.27 -4.12
CA VAL A 364 15.81 19.89 -5.41
C VAL A 364 16.23 20.87 -6.51
N GLY A 365 16.76 20.34 -7.62
CA GLY A 365 17.22 21.14 -8.76
C GLY A 365 18.70 21.54 -8.71
N ARG A 366 19.44 21.06 -7.71
CA ARG A 366 20.88 21.31 -7.53
C ARG A 366 21.67 20.78 -8.71
N VAL A 367 22.53 21.61 -9.30
CA VAL A 367 23.41 21.21 -10.41
C VAL A 367 24.62 20.46 -9.86
N LEU A 368 24.76 19.19 -10.24
CA LEU A 368 25.89 18.33 -9.85
C LEU A 368 27.01 18.34 -10.88
N ARG A 369 26.66 18.44 -12.16
CA ARG A 369 27.60 18.50 -13.27
C ARG A 369 27.10 19.46 -14.33
N ARG A 370 28.02 20.20 -14.94
CA ARG A 370 27.75 21.10 -16.06
C ARG A 370 28.89 20.98 -17.06
N THR A 371 28.56 20.70 -18.32
CA THR A 371 29.55 20.45 -19.37
C THR A 371 29.10 21.11 -20.67
N LYS A 372 29.97 21.94 -21.26
CA LYS A 372 29.83 22.38 -22.65
C LYS A 372 30.27 21.22 -23.55
N LEU A 373 29.31 20.51 -24.13
CA LEU A 373 29.60 19.38 -25.01
C LEU A 373 30.11 19.86 -26.37
N ALA A 374 29.53 20.92 -26.91
CA ALA A 374 29.93 21.58 -28.15
C ALA A 374 29.49 23.05 -28.14
N GLU A 375 29.79 23.81 -29.19
CA GLU A 375 29.27 25.18 -29.31
C GLU A 375 27.75 25.19 -29.36
N GLY A 376 27.09 25.99 -28.51
CA GLY A 376 25.63 25.99 -28.38
C GLY A 376 24.99 24.69 -27.87
N LEU A 377 25.77 23.76 -27.29
CA LEU A 377 25.29 22.48 -26.74
C LEU A 377 25.80 22.27 -25.30
N GLU A 378 24.93 22.47 -24.31
CA GLU A 378 25.25 22.42 -22.89
C GLU A 378 24.49 21.31 -22.17
N LEU A 379 25.21 20.46 -21.43
CA LEU A 379 24.67 19.36 -20.63
C LEU A 379 24.75 19.70 -19.14
N LYS A 380 23.64 19.50 -18.41
CA LYS A 380 23.55 19.59 -16.95
C LYS A 380 23.10 18.26 -16.36
N GLN A 381 23.65 17.86 -15.23
CA GLN A 381 23.07 16.83 -14.35
C GLN A 381 22.54 17.52 -13.11
N ILE A 382 21.26 17.35 -12.80
CA ILE A 382 20.61 17.99 -11.65
C ILE A 382 19.99 16.95 -10.70
N THR A 383 19.79 17.33 -9.43
CA THR A 383 18.99 16.54 -8.47
C THR A 383 17.50 16.67 -8.76
N VAL A 384 16.76 15.57 -8.61
CA VAL A 384 15.30 15.49 -8.73
C VAL A 384 14.75 14.51 -7.67
N PRO A 385 13.49 14.64 -7.22
CA PRO A 385 12.88 13.63 -6.35
C PRO A 385 12.90 12.24 -6.98
N ILE A 386 12.94 11.21 -6.13
CA ILE A 386 12.76 9.82 -6.55
C ILE A 386 11.36 9.60 -7.15
N GLY A 387 10.32 10.18 -6.54
CA GLY A 387 8.94 10.05 -6.99
C GLY A 387 7.97 9.91 -5.83
N VAL A 388 7.55 8.67 -5.55
CA VAL A 388 6.65 8.31 -4.45
C VAL A 388 7.32 7.31 -3.52
N LEU A 389 7.40 7.69 -2.24
CA LEU A 389 7.97 6.88 -1.16
C LEU A 389 6.85 6.12 -0.44
N LEU A 390 7.12 4.88 -0.02
CA LEU A 390 6.31 4.13 0.94
C LEU A 390 7.11 3.91 2.22
N VAL A 391 6.71 4.58 3.31
CA VAL A 391 7.33 4.36 4.62
C VAL A 391 6.43 3.47 5.46
N ILE A 392 6.96 2.31 5.87
CA ILE A 392 6.27 1.34 6.73
C ILE A 392 6.95 1.36 8.08
N PHE A 393 6.23 1.69 9.16
CA PHE A 393 6.83 1.86 10.48
C PHE A 393 6.00 1.27 11.61
N GLU A 394 6.69 0.79 12.64
CA GLU A 394 6.09 0.14 13.81
C GLU A 394 6.47 0.85 15.10
N SER A 395 5.45 1.08 15.93
CA SER A 395 5.53 1.60 17.29
C SER A 395 6.33 2.89 17.42
N ARG A 396 6.36 3.72 16.36
CA ARG A 396 7.14 4.97 16.28
C ARG A 396 6.31 6.09 15.67
N PRO A 397 5.33 6.66 16.41
CA PRO A 397 4.52 7.74 15.89
C PRO A 397 5.33 9.02 15.61
N ASP A 398 6.46 9.21 16.29
CA ASP A 398 7.43 10.27 16.06
C ASP A 398 8.06 10.24 14.66
N SER A 399 8.15 9.06 14.03
CA SER A 399 8.68 8.93 12.68
C SER A 399 7.80 9.61 11.63
N LEU A 400 6.47 9.63 11.83
CA LEU A 400 5.50 10.17 10.84
C LEU A 400 5.82 11.62 10.42
N PRO A 401 5.90 12.60 11.34
CA PRO A 401 6.23 13.98 10.99
C PRO A 401 7.66 14.13 10.43
N GLN A 402 8.63 13.31 10.88
CA GLN A 402 10.01 13.35 10.34
C GLN A 402 10.04 12.98 8.87
N VAL A 403 9.47 11.83 8.51
CA VAL A 403 9.48 11.36 7.12
C VAL A 403 8.58 12.21 6.23
N ALA A 404 7.52 12.80 6.78
CA ALA A 404 6.70 13.78 6.06
C ALA A 404 7.51 15.04 5.74
N ALA A 405 8.26 15.59 6.70
CA ALA A 405 9.11 16.75 6.48
C ALA A 405 10.23 16.47 5.46
N LEU A 406 10.88 15.29 5.55
CA LEU A 406 11.88 14.87 4.58
C LEU A 406 11.30 14.69 3.17
N ALA A 407 10.09 14.12 3.04
CA ALA A 407 9.40 14.01 1.77
C ALA A 407 9.00 15.37 1.18
N ILE A 408 8.54 16.31 2.02
CA ILE A 408 8.26 17.69 1.61
C ILE A 408 9.55 18.37 1.13
N SER A 409 10.63 18.31 1.91
CA SER A 409 11.93 18.91 1.58
C SER A 409 12.49 18.41 0.23
N SER A 410 12.37 17.10 0.00
CA SER A 410 12.79 16.44 -1.25
C SER A 410 11.76 16.48 -2.37
N ALA A 411 10.59 17.10 -2.19
CA ALA A 411 9.48 17.14 -3.15
C ALA A 411 8.98 15.75 -3.62
N ASN A 412 9.04 14.75 -2.74
CA ASN A 412 8.50 13.42 -2.98
C ASN A 412 7.03 13.31 -2.54
N GLY A 413 6.26 12.47 -3.23
CA GLY A 413 4.99 11.96 -2.71
C GLY A 413 5.26 10.91 -1.63
N LEU A 414 4.35 10.76 -0.66
CA LEU A 414 4.56 9.86 0.47
C LEU A 414 3.30 9.09 0.84
N LEU A 415 3.45 7.77 0.91
CA LEU A 415 2.50 6.87 1.53
C LEU A 415 3.07 6.38 2.87
N LEU A 416 2.26 6.48 3.91
CA LEU A 416 2.61 6.10 5.27
C LEU A 416 1.80 4.90 5.69
N LYS A 417 2.46 3.86 6.20
CA LYS A 417 1.79 2.70 6.80
C LYS A 417 2.33 2.48 8.20
N GLY A 418 1.60 3.03 9.18
CA GLY A 418 1.88 2.82 10.59
C GLY A 418 1.36 1.48 11.13
N GLY A 419 1.93 1.05 12.25
CA GLY A 419 1.43 -0.03 13.10
C GLY A 419 0.05 0.25 13.69
N LYS A 420 -0.67 -0.81 14.07
CA LYS A 420 -2.04 -0.74 14.62
C LYS A 420 -2.06 -0.12 16.03
N GLU A 421 -0.98 -0.30 16.77
CA GLU A 421 -0.75 0.19 18.13
C GLU A 421 -0.63 1.71 18.22
N ALA A 422 -0.31 2.40 17.12
CA ALA A 422 -0.15 3.86 17.07
C ALA A 422 -1.27 4.56 16.29
N THR A 423 -2.46 3.95 16.21
CA THR A 423 -3.54 4.41 15.31
C THR A 423 -4.00 5.82 15.66
N ASN A 424 -4.21 6.15 16.94
CA ASN A 424 -4.73 7.46 17.33
C ASN A 424 -3.68 8.55 17.12
N SER A 425 -2.43 8.28 17.52
CA SER A 425 -1.29 9.18 17.36
C SER A 425 -1.04 9.48 15.88
N ASN A 426 -0.95 8.45 15.04
CA ASN A 426 -0.68 8.61 13.61
C ASN A 426 -1.78 9.36 12.89
N LYS A 427 -3.04 9.12 13.27
CA LYS A 427 -4.19 9.84 12.70
C LYS A 427 -4.08 11.34 13.01
N TYR A 428 -3.85 11.71 14.26
CA TYR A 428 -3.77 13.11 14.66
C TYR A 428 -2.56 13.81 14.04
N LEU A 429 -1.39 13.16 14.05
CA LEU A 429 -0.19 13.71 13.40
C LEU A 429 -0.37 13.89 11.88
N MET A 430 -1.06 12.96 11.22
CA MET A 430 -1.40 13.10 9.78
C MET A 430 -2.34 14.28 9.53
N GLU A 431 -3.26 14.60 10.45
CA GLU A 431 -4.12 15.79 10.33
C GLU A 431 -3.27 17.07 10.34
N LEU A 432 -2.28 17.17 11.24
CA LEU A 432 -1.33 18.30 11.27
C LEU A 432 -0.48 18.38 9.99
N VAL A 433 -0.02 17.25 9.46
CA VAL A 433 0.70 17.20 8.17
C VAL A 433 -0.18 17.72 7.03
N LYS A 434 -1.46 17.35 6.99
CA LYS A 434 -2.39 17.84 5.96
C LYS A 434 -2.69 19.33 6.10
N GLU A 435 -2.79 19.83 7.33
CA GLU A 435 -2.97 21.24 7.63
C GLU A 435 -1.77 22.06 7.11
N ALA A 436 -0.55 21.63 7.41
CA ALA A 436 0.67 22.25 6.90
C ALA A 436 0.72 22.24 5.36
N LEU A 437 0.50 21.08 4.73
CA LEU A 437 0.46 20.94 3.27
C LEU A 437 -0.67 21.76 2.60
N GLY A 438 -1.74 22.05 3.33
CA GLY A 438 -2.84 22.89 2.87
C GLY A 438 -2.40 24.32 2.57
N THR A 439 -1.39 24.84 3.29
CA THR A 439 -0.84 26.18 3.09
C THR A 439 -0.18 26.37 1.72
N VAL A 440 0.24 25.28 1.08
CA VAL A 440 0.90 25.25 -0.23
C VAL A 440 0.11 24.49 -1.30
N GLY A 441 -1.16 24.16 -1.03
CA GLY A 441 -2.04 23.47 -1.99
C GLY A 441 -1.66 22.01 -2.28
N ALA A 442 -0.89 21.35 -1.41
CA ALA A 442 -0.36 20.01 -1.62
C ALA A 442 -0.88 18.96 -0.63
N SER A 443 -2.06 19.16 -0.03
CA SER A 443 -2.63 18.28 1.03
C SER A 443 -2.75 16.80 0.69
N ASN A 444 -2.76 16.47 -0.61
CA ASN A 444 -2.88 15.11 -1.12
C ASN A 444 -1.53 14.45 -1.45
N ALA A 445 -0.40 15.16 -1.31
CA ALA A 445 0.94 14.62 -1.59
C ALA A 445 1.37 13.56 -0.57
N ILE A 446 0.81 13.62 0.64
CA ILE A 446 1.11 12.68 1.72
C ILE A 446 -0.19 12.04 2.21
N SER A 447 -0.20 10.70 2.29
CA SER A 447 -1.37 9.93 2.71
C SER A 447 -1.03 8.83 3.69
N LEU A 448 -1.85 8.68 4.73
CA LEU A 448 -1.80 7.57 5.67
C LEU A 448 -2.68 6.42 5.17
N VAL A 449 -2.04 5.28 4.89
CA VAL A 449 -2.67 4.03 4.47
C VAL A 449 -3.36 3.38 5.67
N SER A 450 -4.54 2.79 5.43
CA SER A 450 -5.33 2.16 6.49
C SER A 450 -4.58 1.00 7.15
N THR A 451 -4.65 0.90 8.47
CA THR A 451 -4.00 -0.18 9.24
C THR A 451 -4.57 -1.57 8.97
N ARG A 452 -5.75 -1.64 8.33
CA ARG A 452 -6.37 -2.91 7.91
C ARG A 452 -5.77 -3.49 6.66
N GLU A 453 -5.00 -2.70 5.92
CA GLU A 453 -4.42 -3.09 4.65
C GLU A 453 -3.15 -3.90 4.83
N ASP A 454 -3.07 -4.99 4.07
CA ASP A 454 -1.93 -5.89 4.10
C ASP A 454 -0.73 -5.24 3.41
N VAL A 455 0.42 -5.32 4.07
CA VAL A 455 1.69 -4.76 3.59
C VAL A 455 2.05 -5.37 2.23
N SER A 456 1.85 -6.67 2.06
CA SER A 456 2.15 -7.41 0.83
C SER A 456 1.48 -6.85 -0.42
N ASP A 457 0.30 -6.24 -0.29
CA ASP A 457 -0.39 -5.63 -1.42
C ASP A 457 0.30 -4.32 -1.83
N LEU A 458 0.77 -3.52 -0.88
CA LEU A 458 1.52 -2.29 -1.14
C LEU A 458 2.87 -2.57 -1.81
N LEU A 459 3.52 -3.67 -1.41
CA LEU A 459 4.80 -4.12 -1.99
C LEU A 459 4.68 -4.57 -3.45
N SER A 460 3.46 -4.77 -3.96
CA SER A 460 3.20 -5.14 -5.37
C SER A 460 2.86 -3.95 -6.28
N MET A 461 2.97 -2.72 -5.77
CA MET A 461 2.56 -1.50 -6.48
C MET A 461 3.71 -0.81 -7.22
N GLU A 462 4.56 -1.57 -7.91
CA GLU A 462 5.77 -1.06 -8.57
C GLU A 462 5.53 0.03 -9.62
N LYS A 463 4.31 0.13 -10.15
CA LYS A 463 3.92 1.19 -11.10
C LYS A 463 3.69 2.55 -10.44
N HIS A 464 3.59 2.59 -9.11
CA HIS A 464 3.16 3.77 -8.37
C HIS A 464 4.09 4.17 -7.22
N ILE A 465 4.87 3.22 -6.69
CA ILE A 465 5.78 3.42 -5.57
C ILE A 465 7.21 3.17 -6.07
N ASP A 466 8.08 4.15 -5.86
CA ASP A 466 9.43 4.17 -6.40
C ASP A 466 10.48 3.72 -5.36
N LEU A 467 10.19 3.85 -4.05
CA LEU A 467 11.08 3.41 -2.96
C LEU A 467 10.30 3.02 -1.71
N ILE A 468 10.69 1.92 -1.04
CA ILE A 468 10.15 1.51 0.26
C ILE A 468 11.19 1.73 1.37
N ILE A 469 10.74 2.26 2.50
CA ILE A 469 11.58 2.52 3.68
C ILE A 469 10.93 1.87 4.91
N PRO A 470 11.36 0.66 5.32
CA PRO A 470 10.88 0.03 6.53
C PRO A 470 11.61 0.55 7.78
N ARG A 471 10.86 0.93 8.81
CA ARG A 471 11.35 1.41 10.11
C ARG A 471 10.70 0.63 11.25
N GLY A 472 11.32 -0.48 11.64
CA GLY A 472 10.72 -1.40 12.60
C GLY A 472 11.72 -2.35 13.22
N SER A 473 11.29 -3.58 13.48
CA SER A 473 12.15 -4.70 13.85
C SER A 473 12.92 -5.25 12.64
N SER A 474 14.00 -5.97 12.91
CA SER A 474 14.76 -6.73 11.91
C SER A 474 13.87 -7.68 11.11
N ASP A 475 12.93 -8.36 11.78
CA ASP A 475 11.97 -9.27 11.14
C ASP A 475 11.06 -8.55 10.15
N LEU A 476 10.56 -7.35 10.49
CA LEU A 476 9.75 -6.55 9.59
C LEU A 476 10.56 -6.16 8.34
N VAL A 477 11.76 -5.63 8.53
CA VAL A 477 12.62 -5.18 7.43
C VAL A 477 12.95 -6.34 6.51
N ARG A 478 13.38 -7.47 7.07
CA ARG A 478 13.70 -8.69 6.32
C ARG A 478 12.48 -9.21 5.57
N THR A 479 11.31 -9.26 6.20
CA THR A 479 10.07 -9.67 5.54
C THR A 479 9.74 -8.78 4.34
N ILE A 480 9.89 -7.45 4.48
CA ILE A 480 9.65 -6.50 3.40
C ILE A 480 10.68 -6.66 2.27
N GLN A 481 11.95 -6.86 2.60
CA GLN A 481 13.01 -7.12 1.61
C GLN A 481 12.76 -8.43 0.85
N GLU A 482 12.34 -9.50 1.52
CA GLU A 482 12.03 -10.79 0.90
C GLU A 482 10.76 -10.73 0.03
N GLN A 483 9.77 -9.92 0.42
CA GLN A 483 8.50 -9.81 -0.30
C GLN A 483 8.51 -8.79 -1.44
N SER A 484 9.29 -7.72 -1.32
CA SER A 484 9.39 -6.67 -2.35
C SER A 484 10.28 -7.14 -3.50
N LYS A 485 9.66 -7.56 -4.59
CA LYS A 485 10.40 -8.11 -5.75
C LYS A 485 10.89 -7.04 -6.72
N HIS A 486 10.16 -5.93 -6.84
CA HIS A 486 10.35 -4.95 -7.91
C HIS A 486 10.61 -3.54 -7.40
N ILE A 487 10.15 -3.21 -6.20
CA ILE A 487 10.36 -1.89 -5.62
C ILE A 487 11.64 -1.94 -4.75
N PRO A 488 12.61 -1.05 -4.97
CA PRO A 488 13.78 -0.94 -4.12
C PRO A 488 13.41 -0.71 -2.66
N VAL A 489 14.15 -1.35 -1.74
CA VAL A 489 13.96 -1.21 -0.29
C VAL A 489 15.21 -0.59 0.31
N LEU A 490 15.06 0.55 0.99
CA LEU A 490 16.15 1.23 1.69
C LEU A 490 16.00 1.05 3.19
N GLY A 491 16.98 0.38 3.80
CA GLY A 491 17.05 0.13 5.23
C GLY A 491 18.15 -0.88 5.56
N HIS A 492 18.17 -1.35 6.80
CA HIS A 492 19.07 -2.41 7.25
C HIS A 492 18.26 -3.45 8.04
N ALA A 493 18.57 -4.73 7.83
CA ALA A 493 17.92 -5.82 8.57
C ALA A 493 18.64 -6.11 9.90
N GLU A 494 19.95 -5.85 9.99
CA GLU A 494 20.77 -6.25 11.14
C GLU A 494 21.83 -5.19 11.48
N GLY A 495 22.19 -5.12 12.76
CA GLY A 495 23.09 -4.15 13.38
C GLY A 495 24.30 -4.75 14.09
N ILE A 496 24.98 -5.73 13.49
CA ILE A 496 26.13 -6.41 14.11
C ILE A 496 27.38 -5.55 13.95
N CYS A 497 27.59 -4.66 14.92
CA CYS A 497 28.67 -3.68 14.94
C CYS A 497 29.85 -4.14 15.81
N HIS A 498 31.08 -3.83 15.37
CA HIS A 498 32.30 -4.20 16.08
C HIS A 498 33.04 -2.97 16.61
N VAL A 499 33.70 -3.16 17.76
CA VAL A 499 34.80 -2.29 18.20
C VAL A 499 36.05 -3.14 18.29
N TYR A 500 37.10 -2.76 17.58
CA TYR A 500 38.41 -3.38 17.62
C TYR A 500 39.38 -2.53 18.42
N VAL A 501 39.96 -3.12 19.47
CA VAL A 501 41.01 -2.50 20.29
C VAL A 501 42.38 -3.04 19.84
N ASP A 502 43.10 -2.24 19.08
CA ASP A 502 44.43 -2.55 18.55
C ASP A 502 45.49 -2.56 19.65
N LYS A 503 46.64 -3.20 19.37
CA LYS A 503 47.82 -3.23 20.23
C LYS A 503 48.26 -1.86 20.73
N GLN A 504 48.18 -0.81 19.89
CA GLN A 504 48.63 0.55 20.20
C GLN A 504 47.47 1.48 20.63
N ALA A 505 46.38 0.92 21.14
CA ALA A 505 45.27 1.71 21.67
C ALA A 505 45.65 2.46 22.95
N ASP A 506 45.19 3.71 23.08
CA ASP A 506 45.01 4.35 24.38
C ASP A 506 43.91 3.61 25.14
N LEU A 507 44.30 2.92 26.22
CA LEU A 507 43.41 2.05 26.98
C LEU A 507 42.27 2.83 27.69
N GLY A 508 42.51 4.08 28.06
CA GLY A 508 41.49 4.95 28.65
C GLY A 508 40.42 5.34 27.63
N LYS A 509 40.83 5.69 26.41
CA LYS A 509 39.92 5.93 25.29
C LYS A 509 39.14 4.65 24.95
N ALA A 510 39.82 3.51 24.89
CA ALA A 510 39.20 2.22 24.59
C ALA A 510 38.08 1.89 25.58
N LEU A 511 38.30 1.98 26.90
CA LEU A 511 37.27 1.75 27.91
C LEU A 511 36.05 2.66 27.73
N LYS A 512 36.29 3.96 27.49
CA LYS A 512 35.23 4.94 27.26
C LYS A 512 34.40 4.61 26.02
N ILE A 513 35.07 4.30 24.91
CA ILE A 513 34.44 3.99 23.61
C ILE A 513 33.64 2.70 23.71
N VAL A 514 34.19 1.64 24.30
CA VAL A 514 33.50 0.35 24.47
C VAL A 514 32.26 0.50 25.33
N ARG A 515 32.38 1.21 26.47
CA ARG A 515 31.23 1.47 27.36
C ARG A 515 30.13 2.22 26.63
N ASP A 516 30.46 3.32 25.95
CA ASP A 516 29.48 4.13 25.24
C ASP A 516 28.81 3.32 24.11
N SER A 517 29.62 2.60 23.32
CA SER A 517 29.15 1.81 22.19
C SER A 517 28.16 0.71 22.59
N LYS A 518 28.29 0.10 23.78
CA LYS A 518 27.35 -0.93 24.27
C LYS A 518 26.22 -0.36 25.13
N CYS A 519 26.52 0.55 26.05
CA CYS A 519 25.64 0.86 27.18
C CYS A 519 24.79 2.13 26.99
N ASP A 520 25.13 3.05 26.07
CA ASP A 520 24.35 4.28 25.84
C ASP A 520 22.90 3.97 25.46
N TYR A 521 22.72 3.14 24.43
CA TYR A 521 21.41 2.66 24.00
C TYR A 521 21.52 1.24 23.40
N PRO A 522 21.46 0.19 24.24
CA PRO A 522 21.78 -1.18 23.81
C PRO A 522 20.84 -1.77 22.74
N ALA A 523 19.64 -1.18 22.58
CA ALA A 523 18.65 -1.60 21.59
C ALA A 523 18.75 -0.82 20.26
N ALA A 524 19.78 0.02 20.10
CA ALA A 524 20.08 0.70 18.85
C ALA A 524 20.80 -0.25 17.88
N CYS A 525 20.53 -0.12 16.59
CA CYS A 525 21.16 -0.94 15.53
C CYS A 525 22.66 -0.66 15.33
N ASN A 526 23.17 0.43 15.90
CA ASN A 526 24.59 0.77 15.89
C ASN A 526 25.24 0.53 17.26
N ALA A 527 24.58 -0.20 18.18
CA ALA A 527 25.23 -0.62 19.43
C ALA A 527 26.29 -1.68 19.12
N MET A 528 27.42 -1.65 19.84
CA MET A 528 28.44 -2.69 19.71
C MET A 528 27.85 -4.04 20.13
N GLU A 529 28.03 -5.05 19.29
CA GLU A 529 27.62 -6.43 19.59
C GLU A 529 28.82 -7.35 19.82
N THR A 530 29.95 -7.05 19.18
CA THR A 530 31.19 -7.80 19.33
C THR A 530 32.37 -6.85 19.62
N LEU A 531 33.09 -7.12 20.70
CA LEU A 531 34.35 -6.48 21.02
C LEU A 531 35.51 -7.38 20.57
N LEU A 532 36.34 -6.88 19.67
CA LEU A 532 37.57 -7.54 19.23
C LEU A 532 38.76 -6.94 19.99
N ILE A 533 39.54 -7.79 20.64
CA ILE A 533 40.70 -7.37 21.44
C ILE A 533 41.96 -7.97 20.84
N HIS A 534 42.96 -7.15 20.57
CA HIS A 534 44.28 -7.63 20.17
C HIS A 534 44.89 -8.51 21.29
N GLU A 535 45.45 -9.67 20.93
CA GLU A 535 45.97 -10.68 21.87
C GLU A 535 46.96 -10.14 22.93
N SER A 536 47.74 -9.11 22.57
CA SER A 536 48.67 -8.44 23.50
C SER A 536 48.02 -7.89 24.77
N HIS A 537 46.71 -7.57 24.72
CA HIS A 537 45.98 -7.01 25.85
C HIS A 537 45.45 -8.07 26.82
N MET A 538 45.63 -9.37 26.52
CA MET A 538 45.19 -10.47 27.38
C MET A 538 46.05 -10.65 28.64
N ASN A 539 47.32 -10.22 28.59
CA ASN A 539 48.29 -10.42 29.69
C ASN A 539 48.37 -9.23 30.66
N GLY A 540 47.55 -8.19 30.48
CA GLY A 540 47.56 -6.96 31.29
C GLY A 540 46.25 -6.72 32.06
N SER A 541 46.16 -5.59 32.77
CA SER A 541 44.94 -5.22 33.52
C SER A 541 43.76 -4.90 32.60
N PHE A 542 44.03 -4.48 31.35
CA PHE A 542 43.00 -3.97 30.45
C PHE A 542 41.84 -4.94 30.23
N PHE A 543 42.12 -6.22 29.96
CA PHE A 543 41.06 -7.21 29.77
C PHE A 543 40.19 -7.35 31.02
N THR A 544 40.80 -7.34 32.21
CA THR A 544 40.10 -7.35 33.49
C THR A 544 39.28 -6.06 33.70
N ASP A 545 39.84 -4.90 33.34
CA ASP A 545 39.18 -3.60 33.45
C ASP A 545 37.95 -3.50 32.54
N VAL A 546 38.04 -4.02 31.30
CA VAL A 546 36.90 -4.14 30.37
C VAL A 546 35.82 -5.04 30.95
N CYS A 547 36.17 -6.23 31.43
CA CYS A 547 35.22 -7.18 32.01
C CYS A 547 34.51 -6.59 33.24
N ASN A 548 35.27 -5.97 34.15
CA ASN A 548 34.74 -5.34 35.35
C ASN A 548 33.81 -4.17 35.02
N MET A 549 34.19 -3.34 34.04
CA MET A 549 33.36 -2.23 33.57
C MET A 549 32.04 -2.75 32.99
N LEU A 550 32.08 -3.70 32.07
CA LEU A 550 30.89 -4.27 31.43
C LEU A 550 29.98 -4.95 32.47
N GLN A 551 30.55 -5.71 33.40
CA GLN A 551 29.79 -6.35 34.46
C GLN A 551 29.13 -5.33 35.41
N LYS A 552 29.82 -4.23 35.73
CA LYS A 552 29.26 -3.14 36.54
C LYS A 552 28.08 -2.45 35.87
N GLU A 553 28.12 -2.32 34.54
CA GLU A 553 27.01 -1.81 33.73
C GLU A 553 25.89 -2.87 33.51
N GLY A 554 26.06 -4.09 34.04
CA GLY A 554 25.08 -5.17 33.92
C GLY A 554 25.11 -5.92 32.59
N VAL A 555 26.19 -5.78 31.80
CA VAL A 555 26.34 -6.45 30.51
C VAL A 555 26.71 -7.91 30.70
N LYS A 556 25.96 -8.83 30.08
CA LYS A 556 26.34 -10.25 30.01
C LYS A 556 27.35 -10.46 28.88
N ILE A 557 28.48 -11.04 29.24
CA ILE A 557 29.57 -11.30 28.31
C ILE A 557 29.46 -12.73 27.77
N TYR A 558 29.66 -12.89 26.47
CA TYR A 558 29.86 -14.17 25.81
C TYR A 558 31.27 -14.28 25.26
N SER A 559 31.86 -15.47 25.32
CA SER A 559 33.21 -15.72 24.80
C SER A 559 33.18 -16.20 23.36
N GLY A 560 33.98 -15.55 22.51
CA GLY A 560 34.33 -16.05 21.19
C GLY A 560 35.23 -17.30 21.27
N PRO A 561 35.32 -18.10 20.20
CA PRO A 561 36.18 -19.28 20.13
C PRO A 561 37.62 -19.11 20.65
N LYS A 562 38.36 -18.05 20.25
CA LYS A 562 39.75 -17.88 20.69
C LYS A 562 39.79 -17.48 22.17
N LEU A 563 38.94 -16.55 22.61
CA LEU A 563 38.87 -16.17 24.02
C LEU A 563 38.56 -17.38 24.93
N ARG A 564 37.64 -18.25 24.51
CA ARG A 564 37.27 -19.45 25.27
C ARG A 564 38.44 -20.40 25.48
N GLN A 565 39.34 -20.53 24.50
CA GLN A 565 40.52 -21.39 24.63
C GLN A 565 41.58 -20.80 25.58
N LEU A 566 41.61 -19.48 25.72
CA LEU A 566 42.56 -18.78 26.57
C LEU A 566 42.15 -18.76 28.05
N LEU A 567 40.86 -18.93 28.36
CA LEU A 567 40.34 -18.85 29.72
C LEU A 567 39.93 -20.23 30.26
N THR A 568 40.52 -20.65 31.39
CA THR A 568 40.09 -21.87 32.10
C THR A 568 38.67 -21.71 32.69
N PHE A 569 38.36 -20.52 33.20
CA PHE A 569 37.03 -20.14 33.70
C PHE A 569 36.63 -18.82 33.05
N GLY A 570 35.87 -18.91 31.97
CA GLY A 570 35.43 -17.76 31.18
C GLY A 570 33.91 -17.62 31.11
N PRO A 571 33.42 -16.52 30.51
CA PRO A 571 32.01 -16.35 30.20
C PRO A 571 31.50 -17.47 29.27
N PRO A 572 30.18 -17.75 29.26
CA PRO A 572 29.60 -18.77 28.38
C PRO A 572 29.94 -18.50 26.91
N ALA A 573 30.08 -19.56 26.12
CA ALA A 573 30.39 -19.43 24.70
C ALA A 573 29.26 -18.69 23.96
N ALA A 574 29.63 -17.80 23.04
CA ALA A 574 28.68 -17.22 22.11
C ALA A 574 28.01 -18.31 21.27
N LYS A 575 26.70 -18.20 21.03
CA LYS A 575 25.96 -19.15 20.18
C LYS A 575 26.39 -19.04 18.71
N SER A 576 26.68 -17.81 18.28
CA SER A 576 27.13 -17.46 16.94
C SER A 576 27.91 -16.15 17.04
N MET A 577 28.91 -15.96 16.18
CA MET A 577 29.58 -14.66 16.00
C MET A 577 28.71 -13.67 15.19
N ARG A 578 27.59 -14.13 14.62
CA ARG A 578 26.58 -13.31 13.94
C ARG A 578 25.34 -13.16 14.81
N THR A 579 25.47 -12.55 15.98
CA THR A 579 24.34 -12.32 16.89
C THR A 579 24.22 -10.83 17.18
N GLU A 580 23.10 -10.24 16.78
CA GLU A 580 22.64 -8.96 17.30
C GLU A 580 21.85 -9.24 18.58
N TYR A 581 22.35 -8.77 19.71
CA TYR A 581 21.71 -8.99 21.01
C TYR A 581 20.61 -7.96 21.27
N GLY A 582 20.82 -6.71 20.85
CA GLY A 582 19.86 -5.61 21.06
C GLY A 582 19.57 -5.32 22.54
N SER A 583 20.46 -5.75 23.44
CA SER A 583 20.33 -5.68 24.90
C SER A 583 21.71 -5.47 25.55
N LEU A 584 21.76 -5.45 26.89
CA LEU A 584 23.01 -5.41 27.65
C LEU A 584 23.71 -6.78 27.63
N GLU A 585 24.09 -7.19 26.42
CA GLU A 585 24.82 -8.44 26.12
C GLU A 585 25.81 -8.15 24.98
N CYS A 586 26.97 -8.79 25.00
CA CYS A 586 27.95 -8.70 23.91
C CYS A 586 28.86 -9.92 23.86
N THR A 587 29.48 -10.17 22.71
CA THR A 587 30.59 -11.11 22.57
C THR A 587 31.93 -10.40 22.71
N ILE A 588 32.90 -11.03 23.37
CA ILE A 588 34.31 -10.63 23.31
C ILE A 588 35.09 -11.74 22.59
N GLU A 589 35.90 -11.35 21.60
CA GLU A 589 36.78 -12.25 20.86
C GLU A 589 38.20 -11.68 20.76
N VAL A 590 39.19 -12.56 20.73
CA VAL A 590 40.61 -12.20 20.61
C VAL A 590 41.06 -12.34 19.16
N VAL A 591 41.83 -11.37 18.67
CA VAL A 591 42.41 -11.35 17.32
C VAL A 591 43.92 -11.10 17.38
N SER A 592 44.66 -11.60 16.40
CA SER A 592 46.14 -11.50 16.39
C SER A 592 46.65 -10.12 15.99
N ASP A 593 45.92 -9.43 15.10
CA ASP A 593 46.33 -8.18 14.47
C ASP A 593 45.12 -7.50 13.79
N VAL A 594 45.39 -6.41 13.05
CA VAL A 594 44.37 -5.62 12.35
C VAL A 594 43.76 -6.38 11.16
N GLU A 595 44.50 -7.26 10.49
CA GLU A 595 44.02 -8.04 9.35
C GLU A 595 43.05 -9.13 9.80
N ASP A 596 43.34 -9.79 10.92
CA ASP A 596 42.43 -10.75 11.56
C ASP A 596 41.14 -10.04 12.04
N ALA A 597 41.25 -8.81 12.55
CA ALA A 597 40.10 -7.99 12.90
C ALA A 597 39.23 -7.63 11.68
N ILE A 598 39.85 -7.16 10.58
CA ILE A 598 39.16 -6.84 9.32
C ILE A 598 38.48 -8.09 8.76
N THR A 599 39.20 -9.23 8.73
CA THR A 599 38.67 -10.52 8.28
C THR A 599 37.47 -10.96 9.12
N HIS A 600 37.53 -10.75 10.44
CA HIS A 600 36.41 -11.02 11.34
C HIS A 600 35.19 -10.16 11.00
N ILE A 601 35.39 -8.86 10.82
CA ILE A 601 34.31 -7.91 10.50
C ILE A 601 33.65 -8.26 9.17
N TYR A 602 34.41 -8.56 8.11
CA TYR A 602 33.83 -9.03 6.85
C TYR A 602 33.02 -10.31 7.00
N LYS A 603 33.53 -11.25 7.82
CA LYS A 603 32.92 -12.56 7.97
C LYS A 603 31.68 -12.55 8.85
N TYR A 604 31.56 -11.61 9.79
CA TYR A 604 30.51 -11.67 10.82
C TYR A 604 29.69 -10.39 10.98
N GLY A 605 30.19 -9.23 10.54
CA GLY A 605 29.47 -7.97 10.59
C GLY A 605 28.32 -7.86 9.61
N SER A 606 27.42 -6.92 9.90
CA SER A 606 26.30 -6.57 9.03
C SER A 606 26.62 -5.40 8.09
N ALA A 607 27.89 -4.99 8.02
CA ALA A 607 28.37 -3.82 7.28
C ALA A 607 27.69 -2.51 7.71
N HIS A 608 27.31 -2.39 8.98
CA HIS A 608 26.65 -1.22 9.55
C HIS A 608 27.65 -0.18 10.06
N THR A 609 28.22 -0.40 11.26
CA THR A 609 29.19 0.51 11.86
C THR A 609 30.29 -0.28 12.55
N ASP A 610 31.54 -0.01 12.22
CA ASP A 610 32.67 -0.69 12.84
C ASP A 610 33.78 0.30 13.19
N VAL A 611 34.48 0.03 14.30
CA VAL A 611 35.40 1.00 14.92
C VAL A 611 36.75 0.37 15.18
N ILE A 612 37.81 1.12 14.92
CA ILE A 612 39.16 0.84 15.44
C ILE A 612 39.51 1.85 16.54
N VAL A 613 40.07 1.34 17.64
CA VAL A 613 40.73 2.16 18.67
C VAL A 613 42.22 1.91 18.60
N THR A 614 42.99 2.92 18.20
CA THR A 614 44.46 2.87 18.07
C THR A 614 45.05 4.28 18.08
N GLU A 615 46.28 4.45 18.55
CA GLU A 615 47.08 5.66 18.34
C GLU A 615 48.00 5.54 17.11
N ASP A 616 48.04 4.38 16.46
CA ASP A 616 48.76 4.16 15.20
C ASP A 616 47.92 4.67 14.01
N ASN A 617 48.34 5.80 13.44
CA ASN A 617 47.62 6.43 12.35
C ASN A 617 47.64 5.60 11.05
N GLU A 618 48.70 4.83 10.78
CA GLU A 618 48.77 4.01 9.58
C GLU A 618 47.75 2.86 9.65
N LYS A 619 47.64 2.22 10.81
CA LYS A 619 46.61 1.20 11.07
C LYS A 619 45.20 1.78 11.04
N ALA A 620 44.99 2.98 11.58
CA ALA A 620 43.69 3.64 11.55
C ALA A 620 43.22 3.88 10.10
N VAL A 621 44.09 4.49 9.27
CA VAL A 621 43.79 4.74 7.85
C VAL A 621 43.60 3.44 7.08
N HIS A 622 44.43 2.43 7.35
CA HIS A 622 44.31 1.11 6.72
C HIS A 622 42.96 0.46 7.07
N PHE A 623 42.58 0.41 8.34
CA PHE A 623 41.29 -0.14 8.78
C PHE A 623 40.11 0.61 8.16
N GLN A 624 40.14 1.95 8.12
CA GLN A 624 39.09 2.76 7.49
C GLN A 624 38.95 2.53 5.98
N ARG A 625 40.05 2.21 5.31
CA ARG A 625 40.05 1.92 3.87
C ARG A 625 39.55 0.52 3.57
N GLU A 626 39.99 -0.48 4.34
CA GLU A 626 39.65 -1.87 4.06
C GLU A 626 38.24 -2.22 4.56
N VAL A 627 37.86 -1.84 5.80
CA VAL A 627 36.55 -2.23 6.34
C VAL A 627 35.43 -1.63 5.50
N ASP A 628 34.58 -2.52 4.97
CA ASP A 628 33.54 -2.16 4.00
C ASP A 628 32.17 -2.10 4.67
N SER A 629 32.10 -1.26 5.70
CA SER A 629 30.88 -0.95 6.43
C SER A 629 30.33 0.40 6.01
N ALA A 630 29.04 0.64 6.27
CA ALA A 630 28.42 1.90 5.94
C ALA A 630 29.04 3.08 6.70
N CYS A 631 29.56 2.83 7.91
CA CYS A 631 30.31 3.77 8.71
C CYS A 631 31.54 3.07 9.31
N VAL A 632 32.72 3.69 9.18
CA VAL A 632 33.96 3.20 9.79
C VAL A 632 34.62 4.30 10.60
N PHE A 633 34.81 4.08 11.89
CA PHE A 633 35.32 5.11 12.79
C PHE A 633 36.68 4.79 13.39
N HIS A 634 37.44 5.84 13.69
CA HIS A 634 38.68 5.78 14.43
C HIS A 634 38.51 6.54 15.73
N ASN A 635 38.78 5.88 16.87
CA ASN A 635 38.72 6.48 18.20
C ASN A 635 37.38 7.18 18.55
N ALA A 636 36.27 6.70 17.99
CA ALA A 636 34.92 7.20 18.24
C ALA A 636 33.91 6.07 18.37
N SER A 637 32.92 6.25 19.25
CA SER A 637 31.86 5.25 19.52
C SER A 637 31.05 4.90 18.27
N THR A 638 30.63 3.64 18.16
CA THR A 638 29.72 3.19 17.09
C THR A 638 28.41 3.99 17.07
N ARG A 639 28.01 4.52 18.24
CA ARG A 639 26.78 5.28 18.44
C ARG A 639 26.75 6.58 17.63
N PHE A 640 27.88 7.10 17.17
CA PHE A 640 27.90 8.29 16.33
C PHE A 640 27.26 8.10 14.95
N SER A 641 27.07 6.86 14.47
CA SER A 641 26.37 6.56 13.22
C SER A 641 24.86 6.86 13.33
N ASP A 642 24.50 8.13 13.20
CA ASP A 642 23.14 8.67 13.33
C ASP A 642 23.04 9.95 12.50
N GLY A 643 21.93 10.15 11.78
CA GLY A 643 21.79 11.28 10.86
C GLY A 643 21.90 12.65 11.52
N TYR A 644 21.35 12.82 12.72
CA TYR A 644 21.46 14.08 13.46
C TYR A 644 22.91 14.30 13.92
N ARG A 645 23.57 13.27 14.45
CA ARG A 645 24.98 13.34 14.88
C ARG A 645 25.96 13.61 13.72
N PHE A 646 25.59 13.22 12.50
CA PHE A 646 26.34 13.50 11.27
C PHE A 646 26.07 14.90 10.69
N GLY A 647 25.15 15.67 11.27
CA GLY A 647 24.79 16.99 10.77
C GLY A 647 23.87 16.96 9.55
N LEU A 648 23.10 15.88 9.35
CA LEU A 648 22.09 15.78 8.28
C LEU A 648 20.72 16.34 8.69
N GLY A 649 20.61 16.89 9.91
CA GLY A 649 19.36 17.35 10.54
C GLY A 649 18.45 16.22 10.99
N ALA A 650 18.07 15.33 10.07
CA ALA A 650 17.30 14.13 10.35
C ALA A 650 17.67 12.99 9.39
N GLU A 651 17.21 11.78 9.72
CA GLU A 651 17.34 10.60 8.87
C GLU A 651 15.99 9.93 8.64
N VAL A 652 15.81 9.37 7.44
CA VAL A 652 14.72 8.40 7.20
C VAL A 652 15.06 7.01 7.74
N GLY A 653 16.34 6.71 7.89
CA GLY A 653 16.85 5.35 7.97
C GLY A 653 18.38 5.33 7.97
N ILE A 654 18.95 4.20 8.37
CA ILE A 654 20.33 3.84 8.05
C ILE A 654 20.28 2.77 6.97
N SER A 655 21.15 2.86 5.97
CA SER A 655 21.25 1.90 4.88
C SER A 655 22.59 1.19 4.91
N THR A 656 22.58 -0.14 4.91
CA THR A 656 23.78 -0.97 4.69
C THR A 656 23.92 -1.38 3.23
N ALA A 657 22.99 -0.97 2.35
CA ALA A 657 23.07 -1.23 0.92
C ALA A 657 24.25 -0.48 0.29
N ARG A 658 24.81 -1.06 -0.79
CA ARG A 658 25.95 -0.49 -1.51
C ARG A 658 25.57 0.39 -2.69
N ILE A 659 24.28 0.46 -3.01
CA ILE A 659 23.74 1.23 -4.12
C ILE A 659 22.84 2.36 -3.59
N HIS A 660 22.76 3.45 -4.34
CA HIS A 660 21.95 4.64 -4.05
C HIS A 660 22.42 5.45 -2.83
N ALA A 661 22.16 4.98 -1.61
CA ALA A 661 22.52 5.66 -0.38
C ALA A 661 22.98 4.66 0.69
N ARG A 662 24.03 5.02 1.43
CA ARG A 662 24.70 4.16 2.42
C ARG A 662 25.06 4.96 3.67
N GLY A 663 24.88 4.37 4.84
CA GLY A 663 24.99 5.06 6.14
C GLY A 663 23.68 5.73 6.53
N PRO A 664 23.70 6.69 7.48
CA PRO A 664 22.55 7.53 7.79
C PRO A 664 22.04 8.26 6.55
N VAL A 665 20.75 8.09 6.25
CA VAL A 665 20.12 8.58 5.02
C VAL A 665 19.30 9.83 5.31
N GLY A 666 19.85 10.99 4.95
CA GLY A 666 19.18 12.28 4.98
C GLY A 666 18.38 12.58 3.70
N VAL A 667 18.17 13.87 3.40
CA VAL A 667 17.38 14.32 2.24
C VAL A 667 18.00 13.87 0.91
N ASP A 668 19.32 13.91 0.77
CA ASP A 668 20.01 13.52 -0.47
C ASP A 668 19.73 12.05 -0.87
N GLY A 669 19.53 11.16 0.10
CA GLY A 669 19.15 9.78 -0.17
C GLY A 669 17.69 9.61 -0.61
N LEU A 670 16.90 10.68 -0.65
CA LEU A 670 15.54 10.71 -1.20
C LEU A 670 15.48 11.40 -2.58
N LEU A 671 16.64 11.74 -3.15
CA LEU A 671 16.78 12.34 -4.46
C LEU A 671 17.49 11.38 -5.42
N THR A 672 17.23 11.54 -6.71
CA THR A 672 17.99 10.93 -7.80
C THR A 672 18.47 12.03 -8.75
N THR A 673 19.03 11.67 -9.90
CA THR A 673 19.57 12.64 -10.85
C THR A 673 18.90 12.55 -12.21
N LYS A 674 18.87 13.68 -12.93
CA LYS A 674 18.39 13.78 -14.31
C LYS A 674 19.37 14.59 -15.15
N TRP A 675 19.58 14.15 -16.38
CA TRP A 675 20.36 14.89 -17.38
C TRP A 675 19.45 15.82 -18.19
N ILE A 676 19.88 17.07 -18.35
CA ILE A 676 19.21 18.10 -19.14
C ILE A 676 20.21 18.59 -20.19
N LEU A 677 19.86 18.42 -21.46
CA LEU A 677 20.65 18.87 -22.59
C LEU A 677 19.95 20.05 -23.26
N HIS A 678 20.63 21.19 -23.29
CA HIS A 678 20.20 22.37 -24.03
C HIS A 678 21.01 22.46 -25.32
N GLY A 679 20.33 22.44 -26.46
CA GLY A 679 20.95 22.56 -27.77
C GLY A 679 20.16 23.46 -28.69
N ASP A 680 20.81 23.94 -29.74
CA ASP A 680 20.22 24.71 -30.82
C ASP A 680 20.19 23.88 -32.13
N GLY A 681 19.19 22.99 -32.25
CA GLY A 681 19.01 22.16 -33.45
C GLY A 681 20.10 21.12 -33.72
N HIS A 682 20.84 20.69 -32.70
CA HIS A 682 21.94 19.73 -32.84
C HIS A 682 21.45 18.33 -33.21
N ALA A 683 22.02 17.75 -34.27
CA ALA A 683 21.81 16.35 -34.63
C ALA A 683 23.08 15.52 -34.36
N ALA A 684 22.93 14.27 -33.95
CA ALA A 684 24.07 13.38 -33.72
C ALA A 684 24.92 13.17 -34.98
N ALA A 685 24.31 13.25 -36.17
CA ALA A 685 25.00 13.15 -37.46
C ALA A 685 25.97 14.31 -37.72
N ASP A 686 25.73 15.50 -37.15
CA ASP A 686 26.62 16.67 -37.29
C ASP A 686 28.02 16.40 -36.71
N PHE A 687 28.12 15.43 -35.80
CA PHE A 687 29.33 15.06 -35.06
C PHE A 687 29.95 13.74 -35.54
N ALA A 688 29.37 13.09 -36.57
CA ALA A 688 29.91 11.88 -37.17
C ALA A 688 31.11 12.20 -38.08
N GLU A 689 31.80 11.18 -38.57
CA GLU A 689 32.89 11.35 -39.55
C GLU A 689 32.35 12.02 -40.83
N GLY A 690 32.93 13.17 -41.20
CA GLY A 690 32.44 14.02 -42.29
C GLY A 690 31.36 15.05 -41.89
N GLY A 691 30.95 15.10 -40.62
CA GLY A 691 30.06 16.11 -40.06
C GLY A 691 30.70 17.50 -39.90
N ASN A 692 29.89 18.52 -39.68
CA ASN A 692 30.33 19.93 -39.59
C ASN A 692 30.49 20.47 -38.16
N LYS A 693 30.26 19.65 -37.13
CA LYS A 693 30.41 20.01 -35.72
C LYS A 693 31.47 19.14 -35.02
N SER A 694 32.02 19.65 -33.93
CA SER A 694 33.06 18.97 -33.13
C SER A 694 32.76 19.03 -31.64
N TRP A 695 33.24 18.04 -30.90
CA TRP A 695 33.09 17.95 -29.45
C TRP A 695 34.13 18.81 -28.71
N LEU A 696 33.70 19.45 -27.62
CA LEU A 696 34.54 20.22 -26.69
C LEU A 696 34.69 19.51 -25.33
N HIS A 697 33.62 18.91 -24.80
CA HIS A 697 33.58 18.25 -23.48
C HIS A 697 34.19 19.06 -22.32
N GLN A 698 34.01 20.39 -22.33
CA GLN A 698 34.60 21.28 -21.34
C GLN A 698 33.72 21.35 -20.08
N PRO A 699 34.23 21.01 -18.88
CA PRO A 699 33.52 21.25 -17.62
C PRO A 699 33.29 22.75 -17.40
N LEU A 700 32.09 23.12 -16.96
CA LEU A 700 31.72 24.50 -16.65
C LEU A 700 31.53 24.67 -15.13
N PRO A 701 31.73 25.90 -14.58
CA PRO A 701 31.43 26.20 -13.18
C PRO A 701 29.94 25.93 -12.84
N LEU A 702 29.69 25.43 -11.63
CA LEU A 702 28.34 25.08 -11.15
C LEU A 702 27.56 26.30 -10.62
N ASN A 703 28.24 27.34 -10.17
CA ASN A 703 27.67 28.43 -9.36
C ASN A 703 27.03 29.58 -10.16
N GLU A 704 26.92 29.48 -11.49
CA GLU A 704 26.52 30.61 -12.34
C GLU A 704 25.01 30.70 -12.65
N CYS A 705 24.15 29.89 -12.02
CA CYS A 705 22.70 29.97 -12.23
C CYS A 705 21.94 29.63 -10.94
N GLN A 706 21.67 30.62 -10.09
CA GLN A 706 20.48 30.65 -9.24
C GLN A 706 19.54 31.72 -9.77
#